data_AF-A0A8C4QJH4-F1
#
_entry.id   AF-A0A8C4QJH4-F1
#
_cell.length_a   1.000
_cell.length_b   1.000
_cell.length_c   1.000
_cell.angle_alpha   90.00
_cell.angle_beta   90.00
_cell.angle_gamma   90.00
#
_symmetry.space_group_name_H-M   'P 1'
#
loop_
_entity.id
_entity.type
_entity.pdbx_description
1 polymer ?
#
loop_
_entity_poly.entity_id
_entity_poly.type
_entity_poly.pdbx_seq_one_letter_code
_entity_poly.pdbx_strand_id
1 'polypeptide(L)'
;MIRAMCTAHWGVVHQKLGLQCDEDLQSEDLLNVTTVMDATVNPVWNETFEMEINEVECDVLYVYVCFYKRFKIQQKSSAIKATKQDDFLGRVIVWLKELKCPSHEAWYNLKPRSIQSHVLGDCKLLTSFIARARDTTLTRQGRSSLGIYIALLEKMMWKESASQAEDLKEQNTTILSDYAVQLDLTPFQICLARWLVSSKIHATRSIPISHLHSLLVSLDSNFSKEQLSDQEPRLCKSFDSTKKQILNKLKDIEVNFPASERASPTVLGDTIKCLQQILLKLSRLPGCKPQMDLKTSMTLALKEGAQVWYNEKSNKLSSEKGKLERLYHLTQLCEQVLQRLHCGLLHEVLSSEGGVDVSVIRFTALGDMLAADIMFVLEESAKEKMKSVNQGQLAKMFTQLFVQTQHLNKLGQKLLQESVHHEERKECLHPLEMRLASPDGMCASKSPFDDFRLWFEPVHEEWLDGILAEGMIFIQRAVEKDKLVPELPKNLHSTSVFDVCQWFSQQEELWLQEEYSEAQNHFKVLENLCCVFCELAQAFAKMCKNVPLESCPAVKESCRKVCVALANMHEMNTFMMGLPRRWNWNKWQAKAVKCDPPDADKDKVPPDADKVTKLLDDCKCDIWDKILQLIKQIAKQITSDLNINPAPTNTSTPGENVANTLAMTMEKHLTFFHQWLPKEIFQKFLPIMWSSLLDEIDVLADRGQQKPRDYHTQLYLVLRGLEAVFCHDGNGQSEEVMHLEKYKVVARKTRLLHCSSRDLMQMYLEEKSDMVDKNAGLGILTVKVSFSANVETLSLELMNLSKLSVTPEGLKHF
;
A
#
# COMPACT_ATOMS: atom_id res chain seq x y z
N MET A 1 -14.03 -8.52 -89.80
CA MET A 1 -13.35 -8.21 -88.53
C MET A 1 -11.94 -8.77 -88.61
N ILE A 2 -10.95 -7.92 -88.91
CA ILE A 2 -9.54 -8.31 -88.83
C ILE A 2 -9.24 -8.33 -87.32
N ARG A 3 -8.95 -9.51 -86.75
CA ARG A 3 -8.44 -9.62 -85.39
C ARG A 3 -7.11 -8.88 -85.35
N ALA A 4 -7.07 -7.75 -84.66
CA ALA A 4 -5.90 -6.89 -84.62
C ALA A 4 -4.85 -7.55 -83.72
N MET A 5 -3.73 -7.96 -84.30
CA MET A 5 -2.59 -8.56 -83.59
C MET A 5 -1.58 -7.45 -83.31
N CYS A 6 -1.10 -7.33 -82.08
CA CYS A 6 -0.21 -6.23 -81.66
C CYS A 6 1.19 -6.77 -81.30
N THR A 7 2.23 -6.04 -81.69
CA THR A 7 3.63 -6.30 -81.30
C THR A 7 4.34 -4.97 -81.04
N ALA A 8 5.38 -4.97 -80.21
CA ALA A 8 6.22 -3.81 -79.97
C ALA A 8 7.65 -4.09 -80.48
N HIS A 9 8.19 -3.16 -81.26
CA HIS A 9 9.57 -3.13 -81.73
C HIS A 9 10.32 -2.10 -80.90
N TRP A 10 11.51 -2.40 -80.40
CA TRP A 10 12.25 -1.45 -79.58
C TRP A 10 13.78 -1.56 -79.72
N GLY A 11 14.47 -0.48 -79.37
CA GLY A 11 15.92 -0.37 -79.48
C GLY A 11 16.46 0.92 -78.86
N VAL A 12 17.75 0.91 -78.52
CA VAL A 12 18.46 2.08 -78.01
C VAL A 12 19.29 2.68 -79.14
N VAL A 13 19.21 4.00 -79.31
CA VAL A 13 19.93 4.76 -80.34
C VAL A 13 20.79 5.83 -79.68
N HIS A 14 22.07 5.88 -80.04
CA HIS A 14 23.01 6.89 -79.58
C HIS A 14 22.83 8.20 -80.36
N GLN A 15 22.45 9.29 -79.70
CA GLN A 15 22.32 10.60 -80.35
C GLN A 15 23.56 11.46 -80.10
N LYS A 16 24.22 11.90 -81.18
CA LYS A 16 25.26 12.93 -81.08
C LYS A 16 24.63 14.27 -80.70
N LEU A 17 25.14 14.90 -79.64
CA LEU A 17 24.74 16.24 -79.18
C LEU A 17 24.65 17.24 -80.36
N GLY A 18 23.44 17.70 -80.67
CA GLY A 18 23.19 18.75 -81.67
C GLY A 18 22.28 18.39 -82.85
N LEU A 19 21.81 17.13 -82.97
CA LEU A 19 20.83 16.72 -83.99
C LEU A 19 19.41 16.69 -83.42
N GLN A 20 18.42 17.21 -84.18
CA GLN A 20 17.00 17.11 -83.82
C GLN A 20 16.54 15.65 -83.82
N CYS A 21 15.65 15.30 -82.88
CA CYS A 21 15.05 13.98 -82.65
C CYS A 21 14.16 13.44 -83.80
N ASP A 22 14.30 13.97 -85.02
CA ASP A 22 13.34 13.83 -86.13
C ASP A 22 13.82 12.93 -87.28
N GLU A 23 14.91 12.18 -87.13
CA GLU A 23 15.22 11.13 -88.10
C GLU A 23 14.22 9.97 -87.95
N ASP A 24 13.44 9.72 -89.00
CA ASP A 24 12.41 8.67 -89.12
C ASP A 24 13.03 7.26 -89.04
N LEU A 25 13.40 6.82 -87.82
CA LEU A 25 13.77 5.43 -87.57
C LEU A 25 12.61 4.52 -88.01
N GLN A 26 12.90 3.55 -88.87
CA GLN A 26 11.95 2.52 -89.26
C GLN A 26 11.85 1.50 -88.12
N SER A 27 10.71 0.82 -87.98
CA SER A 27 10.59 -0.26 -86.97
C SER A 27 11.58 -1.40 -87.24
N GLU A 28 12.00 -1.57 -88.49
CA GLU A 28 13.01 -2.55 -88.92
C GLU A 28 14.44 -2.22 -88.43
N ASP A 29 14.69 -0.97 -88.04
CA ASP A 29 15.99 -0.53 -87.50
C ASP A 29 16.12 -0.79 -85.98
N LEU A 30 15.03 -1.24 -85.35
CA LEU A 30 14.97 -1.57 -83.93
C LEU A 30 15.27 -3.05 -83.73
N LEU A 31 16.22 -3.34 -82.85
CA LEU A 31 16.90 -4.63 -82.78
C LEU A 31 16.05 -5.75 -82.14
N ASN A 32 15.01 -5.40 -81.38
CA ASN A 32 14.24 -6.35 -80.58
C ASN A 32 12.74 -6.19 -80.80
N VAL A 33 12.01 -7.30 -80.79
CA VAL A 33 10.58 -7.35 -81.07
C VAL A 33 9.89 -8.26 -80.05
N THR A 34 8.77 -7.81 -79.49
CA THR A 34 7.98 -8.59 -78.53
C THR A 34 7.12 -9.64 -79.21
N THR A 35 6.65 -10.62 -78.43
CA THR A 35 5.68 -11.59 -78.94
C THR A 35 4.40 -10.92 -79.43
N VAL A 36 3.82 -11.51 -80.47
CA VAL A 36 2.59 -11.01 -81.08
C VAL A 36 1.40 -11.41 -80.19
N MET A 37 0.67 -10.42 -79.69
CA MET A 37 -0.52 -10.63 -78.88
C MET A 37 -1.78 -10.57 -79.75
N ASP A 38 -2.59 -11.62 -79.69
CA ASP A 38 -3.78 -11.76 -80.53
C ASP A 38 -4.97 -10.97 -79.98
N ALA A 39 -5.59 -10.15 -80.84
CA ALA A 39 -6.93 -9.59 -80.67
C ALA A 39 -7.18 -8.79 -79.37
N THR A 40 -6.19 -8.01 -78.91
CA THR A 40 -6.34 -7.14 -77.72
C THR A 40 -5.89 -5.70 -77.99
N VAL A 41 -6.67 -4.74 -77.46
CA VAL A 41 -6.32 -3.30 -77.43
C VAL A 41 -5.53 -2.92 -76.17
N ASN A 42 -5.45 -3.83 -75.18
CA ASN A 42 -4.66 -3.69 -73.96
C ASN A 42 -3.69 -4.88 -73.84
N PRO A 43 -2.67 -4.98 -74.71
CA PRO A 43 -1.69 -6.06 -74.65
C PRO A 43 -0.83 -5.97 -73.38
N VAL A 44 -0.56 -7.12 -72.75
CA VAL A 44 0.39 -7.25 -71.64
C VAL A 44 1.44 -8.28 -72.05
N TRP A 45 2.66 -7.81 -72.31
CA TRP A 45 3.75 -8.67 -72.78
C TRP A 45 4.54 -9.31 -71.63
N ASN A 46 4.87 -8.56 -70.58
CA ASN A 46 5.74 -9.01 -69.47
C ASN A 46 7.06 -9.67 -69.95
N GLU A 47 7.62 -9.16 -71.04
CA GLU A 47 8.87 -9.64 -71.62
C GLU A 47 10.04 -8.73 -71.21
N THR A 48 11.19 -9.33 -70.89
CA THR A 48 12.41 -8.63 -70.47
C THR A 48 13.48 -8.72 -71.55
N PHE A 49 14.12 -7.60 -71.85
CA PHE A 49 15.15 -7.51 -72.87
C PHE A 49 16.36 -6.75 -72.33
N GLU A 50 17.55 -7.26 -72.58
CA GLU A 50 18.82 -6.63 -72.19
C GLU A 50 19.46 -5.95 -73.40
N MET A 51 19.99 -4.74 -73.20
CA MET A 51 20.59 -3.93 -74.26
C MET A 51 21.87 -3.28 -73.76
N GLU A 52 22.92 -3.27 -74.59
CA GLU A 52 24.15 -2.55 -74.28
C GLU A 52 23.96 -1.04 -74.53
N ILE A 53 24.42 -0.22 -73.58
CA ILE A 53 24.32 1.24 -73.59
C ILE A 53 25.73 1.81 -73.79
N ASN A 54 25.87 2.80 -74.67
CA ASN A 54 27.16 3.44 -74.95
C ASN A 54 27.38 4.65 -74.04
N GLU A 55 26.44 5.59 -74.02
CA GLU A 55 26.54 6.83 -73.26
C GLU A 55 25.17 7.30 -72.78
N VAL A 56 24.91 7.20 -71.46
CA VAL A 56 23.61 7.52 -70.84
C VAL A 56 23.15 8.96 -71.10
N GLU A 57 24.09 9.91 -71.26
CA GLU A 57 23.76 11.32 -71.51
C GLU A 57 23.13 11.56 -72.89
N CYS A 58 23.44 10.67 -73.85
CA CYS A 58 23.18 10.83 -75.28
C CYS A 58 22.26 9.74 -75.84
N ASP A 59 22.18 8.59 -75.18
CA ASP A 59 21.39 7.44 -75.63
C ASP A 59 19.89 7.63 -75.34
N VAL A 60 19.07 7.20 -76.29
CA VAL A 60 17.61 7.33 -76.23
C VAL A 60 16.97 5.96 -76.52
N LEU A 61 16.04 5.56 -75.66
CA LEU A 61 15.22 4.37 -75.84
C LEU A 61 14.01 4.68 -76.71
N TYR A 62 13.88 3.93 -77.80
CA TYR A 62 12.74 3.98 -78.71
C TYR A 62 11.91 2.70 -78.58
N VAL A 63 10.61 2.86 -78.36
CA VAL A 63 9.63 1.76 -78.38
C VAL A 63 8.53 2.10 -79.38
N TYR A 64 8.36 1.27 -80.40
CA TYR A 64 7.37 1.38 -81.45
C TYR A 64 6.34 0.29 -81.27
N VAL A 65 5.10 0.67 -80.98
CA VAL A 65 3.97 -0.26 -80.96
C VAL A 65 3.41 -0.33 -82.38
N CYS A 66 3.20 -1.53 -82.90
CA CYS A 66 2.74 -1.77 -84.26
C CYS A 66 1.65 -2.86 -84.30
N PHE A 67 0.76 -2.75 -85.28
CA PHE A 67 -0.12 -3.84 -85.70
C PHE A 67 0.65 -4.82 -86.58
N TYR A 68 0.70 -6.07 -86.14
CA TYR A 68 1.30 -7.16 -86.87
C TYR A 68 0.41 -7.57 -88.05
N LYS A 69 0.93 -7.44 -89.28
CA LYS A 69 0.23 -7.86 -90.51
C LYS A 69 0.92 -9.07 -91.11
N ARG A 70 0.22 -10.22 -91.17
CA ARG A 70 0.81 -11.48 -91.61
C ARG A 70 1.34 -11.44 -93.06
N PHE A 71 0.77 -10.65 -93.98
CA PHE A 71 1.30 -10.39 -95.35
C PHE A 71 0.68 -9.11 -95.97
N LYS A 72 1.48 -8.21 -96.58
CA LYS A 72 1.01 -7.20 -97.57
C LYS A 72 1.45 -7.68 -98.97
N ILE A 73 0.51 -8.02 -99.85
CA ILE A 73 0.80 -8.19 -101.28
C ILE A 73 0.66 -6.81 -101.94
N GLN A 74 1.77 -6.18 -102.34
CA GLN A 74 1.74 -5.03 -103.24
C GLN A 74 2.25 -5.45 -104.63
N GLN A 75 1.35 -5.38 -105.61
CA GLN A 75 1.69 -5.62 -107.02
C GLN A 75 2.11 -4.29 -107.67
N LYS A 76 3.41 -4.09 -107.88
CA LYS A 76 3.93 -3.20 -108.92
C LYS A 76 5.12 -3.90 -109.59
N SER A 77 4.93 -4.23 -110.87
CA SER A 77 5.92 -4.71 -111.86
C SER A 77 6.91 -5.79 -111.39
N SER A 78 6.61 -7.04 -111.74
CA SER A 78 7.56 -8.15 -111.99
C SER A 78 8.78 -8.28 -111.06
N ALA A 79 8.54 -8.37 -109.75
CA ALA A 79 9.34 -9.15 -108.79
C ALA A 79 8.58 -9.26 -107.45
N ILE A 80 8.33 -10.47 -106.95
CA ILE A 80 7.73 -10.66 -105.62
C ILE A 80 8.84 -10.46 -104.58
N LYS A 81 8.89 -9.29 -103.93
CA LYS A 81 9.57 -9.12 -102.65
C LYS A 81 8.52 -9.03 -101.56
N ALA A 82 8.50 -10.03 -100.67
CA ALA A 82 7.71 -9.95 -99.44
C ALA A 82 8.41 -8.99 -98.48
N THR A 83 7.90 -7.76 -98.36
CA THR A 83 8.31 -6.83 -97.30
C THR A 83 7.35 -6.97 -96.12
N LYS A 84 7.89 -7.37 -94.96
CA LYS A 84 7.16 -7.41 -93.69
C LYS A 84 7.02 -5.98 -93.18
N GLN A 85 5.92 -5.31 -93.48
CA GLN A 85 5.68 -3.97 -92.95
C GLN A 85 4.50 -3.98 -91.98
N ASP A 86 4.82 -3.96 -90.68
CA ASP A 86 3.84 -3.78 -89.61
C ASP A 86 3.28 -2.34 -89.63
N ASP A 87 2.00 -2.18 -89.33
CA ASP A 87 1.34 -0.86 -89.35
C ASP A 87 1.57 -0.14 -88.02
N PHE A 88 2.17 1.05 -88.05
CA PHE A 88 2.53 1.83 -86.86
C PHE A 88 1.30 2.26 -86.03
N LEU A 89 1.31 1.95 -84.73
CA LEU A 89 0.28 2.37 -83.77
C LEU A 89 0.70 3.59 -82.94
N GLY A 90 1.99 3.69 -82.59
CA GLY A 90 2.50 4.77 -81.76
C GLY A 90 3.92 4.52 -81.30
N ARG A 91 4.63 5.56 -80.84
CA ARG A 91 5.99 5.44 -80.29
C ARG A 91 6.14 6.05 -78.90
N VAL A 92 7.04 5.48 -78.11
CA VAL A 92 7.58 6.06 -76.89
C VAL A 92 9.05 6.37 -77.13
N ILE A 93 9.47 7.56 -76.69
CA ILE A 93 10.86 8.02 -76.75
C ILE A 93 11.25 8.43 -75.33
N VAL A 94 12.23 7.74 -74.74
CA VAL A 94 12.71 8.00 -73.38
C VAL A 94 14.20 8.27 -73.40
N TRP A 95 14.62 9.42 -72.90
CA TRP A 95 16.05 9.71 -72.73
C TRP A 95 16.60 8.91 -71.57
N LEU A 96 17.72 8.20 -71.77
CA LEU A 96 18.25 7.36 -70.69
C LEU A 96 18.68 8.18 -69.47
N LYS A 97 19.15 9.42 -69.64
CA LYS A 97 19.45 10.36 -68.54
C LYS A 97 18.25 10.73 -67.66
N GLU A 98 17.02 10.54 -68.14
CA GLU A 98 15.79 10.86 -67.39
C GLU A 98 15.32 9.67 -66.53
N LEU A 99 15.90 8.48 -66.73
CA LEU A 99 15.58 7.28 -65.97
C LEU A 99 16.28 7.29 -64.60
N LYS A 100 15.57 6.86 -63.57
CA LYS A 100 16.11 6.73 -62.20
C LYS A 100 16.56 5.29 -61.90
N CYS A 101 17.67 5.11 -61.19
CA CYS A 101 18.13 3.82 -60.66
C CYS A 101 17.39 3.44 -59.36
N PRO A 102 17.25 2.15 -58.99
CA PRO A 102 17.66 0.96 -59.75
C PRO A 102 16.64 0.51 -60.81
N SER A 103 15.36 0.83 -60.62
CA SER A 103 14.28 0.54 -61.56
C SER A 103 13.31 1.72 -61.65
N HIS A 104 12.92 2.08 -62.86
CA HIS A 104 11.98 3.13 -63.17
C HIS A 104 10.75 2.52 -63.86
N GLU A 105 9.59 2.66 -63.23
CA GLU A 105 8.31 2.21 -63.76
C GLU A 105 7.45 3.44 -64.09
N ALA A 106 7.04 3.58 -65.35
CA ALA A 106 6.23 4.72 -65.77
C ALA A 106 5.30 4.36 -66.94
N TRP A 107 4.17 5.07 -66.98
CA TRP A 107 3.27 5.11 -68.13
C TRP A 107 3.69 6.23 -69.07
N TYR A 108 3.85 5.89 -70.35
CA TYR A 108 4.24 6.82 -71.40
C TYR A 108 3.15 6.92 -72.46
N ASN A 109 2.71 8.14 -72.75
CA ASN A 109 1.73 8.38 -73.81
C ASN A 109 2.37 8.09 -75.18
N LEU A 110 1.66 7.34 -76.01
CA LEU A 110 2.11 7.03 -77.37
C LEU A 110 2.09 8.30 -78.23
N LYS A 111 3.24 8.62 -78.83
CA LYS A 111 3.42 9.76 -79.73
C LYS A 111 3.23 9.35 -81.19
N PRO A 112 2.68 10.25 -82.03
CA PRO A 112 2.65 10.07 -83.47
C PRO A 112 4.04 10.13 -84.12
N ARG A 113 4.14 9.62 -85.36
CA ARG A 113 5.37 9.72 -86.19
C ARG A 113 5.47 11.09 -86.88
N SER A 114 4.33 11.65 -87.28
CA SER A 114 4.23 12.97 -87.92
C SER A 114 3.05 13.77 -87.38
N ILE A 115 3.08 15.09 -87.56
CA ILE A 115 2.03 16.04 -87.14
C ILE A 115 0.64 15.68 -87.73
N GLN A 116 0.62 14.96 -88.86
CA GLN A 116 -0.61 14.55 -89.54
C GLN A 116 -1.20 13.23 -89.03
N SER A 117 -0.52 12.52 -88.12
CA SER A 117 -0.99 11.25 -87.56
C SER A 117 -1.60 11.43 -86.18
N HIS A 118 -2.76 10.80 -85.94
CA HIS A 118 -3.41 10.75 -84.63
C HIS A 118 -3.15 9.40 -83.97
N VAL A 119 -2.54 9.44 -82.79
CA VAL A 119 -2.21 8.26 -81.98
C VAL A 119 -2.86 8.42 -80.60
N LEU A 120 -3.48 7.35 -80.10
CA LEU A 120 -4.12 7.30 -78.79
C LEU A 120 -3.72 6.00 -78.09
N GLY A 121 -3.40 6.10 -76.80
CA GLY A 121 -3.01 4.96 -75.96
C GLY A 121 -1.72 5.23 -75.20
N ASP A 122 -1.49 4.43 -74.16
CA ASP A 122 -0.34 4.54 -73.27
C ASP A 122 0.41 3.21 -73.19
N CYS A 123 1.71 3.28 -72.94
CA CYS A 123 2.58 2.13 -72.80
C CYS A 123 3.28 2.19 -71.44
N LYS A 124 3.12 1.13 -70.64
CA LYS A 124 3.83 1.00 -69.36
C LYS A 124 5.17 0.31 -69.58
N LEU A 125 6.25 0.95 -69.15
CA LEU A 125 7.59 0.38 -69.22
C LEU A 125 8.17 0.27 -67.81
N LEU A 126 8.84 -0.86 -67.55
CA LEU A 126 9.70 -1.07 -66.38
C LEU A 126 11.14 -1.16 -66.89
N THR A 127 11.94 -0.14 -66.61
CA THR A 127 13.34 -0.03 -67.06
C THR A 127 14.29 -0.09 -65.89
N SER A 128 15.40 -0.83 -66.01
CA SER A 128 16.47 -0.89 -65.01
C SER A 128 17.84 -0.86 -65.67
N PHE A 129 18.79 -0.21 -65.03
CA PHE A 129 20.18 -0.23 -65.49
C PHE A 129 20.92 -1.43 -64.89
N ILE A 130 21.65 -2.15 -65.73
CA ILE A 130 22.58 -3.21 -65.31
C ILE A 130 23.96 -2.76 -65.76
N ALA A 131 24.88 -2.59 -64.81
CA ALA A 131 26.27 -2.27 -65.13
C ALA A 131 27.11 -3.55 -65.02
N ARG A 132 28.00 -3.80 -65.98
CA ARG A 132 29.10 -4.75 -65.75
C ARG A 132 29.96 -4.18 -64.63
N ALA A 133 30.22 -4.98 -63.59
CA ALA A 133 30.93 -4.58 -62.39
C ALA A 133 32.13 -3.67 -62.72
N ARG A 134 32.08 -2.41 -62.26
CA ARG A 134 33.12 -1.44 -62.57
C ARG A 134 34.33 -1.66 -61.68
N ASP A 135 35.48 -1.92 -62.29
CA ASP A 135 36.76 -1.89 -61.59
C ASP A 135 37.14 -0.45 -61.21
N THR A 136 36.90 -0.10 -59.96
CA THR A 136 37.38 1.15 -59.37
C THR A 136 38.85 1.02 -58.96
N THR A 137 39.53 2.15 -58.76
CA THR A 137 40.88 2.16 -58.19
C THR A 137 40.94 1.42 -56.85
N LEU A 138 39.85 1.46 -56.07
CA LEU A 138 39.73 0.78 -54.78
C LEU A 138 39.46 -0.73 -54.93
N THR A 139 38.68 -1.18 -55.91
CA THR A 139 38.51 -2.63 -56.16
C THR A 139 39.81 -3.25 -56.65
N ARG A 140 40.58 -2.54 -57.49
CA ARG A 140 41.93 -2.95 -57.91
C ARG A 140 42.96 -3.00 -56.78
N GLN A 141 42.73 -2.25 -55.70
CA GLN A 141 43.51 -2.32 -54.46
C GLN A 141 43.01 -3.41 -53.49
N GLY A 142 42.12 -4.30 -53.95
CA GLY A 142 41.62 -5.43 -53.17
C GLY A 142 40.47 -5.11 -52.21
N ARG A 143 39.81 -3.95 -52.33
CA ARG A 143 38.60 -3.64 -51.55
C ARG A 143 37.37 -4.26 -52.22
N SER A 144 36.52 -4.94 -51.44
CA SER A 144 35.25 -5.45 -51.97
C SER A 144 34.28 -4.32 -52.32
N SER A 145 33.45 -4.51 -53.35
CA SER A 145 32.40 -3.57 -53.75
C SER A 145 31.50 -3.17 -52.58
N LEU A 146 31.05 -4.15 -51.79
CA LEU A 146 30.29 -3.92 -50.57
C LEU A 146 31.06 -3.08 -49.54
N GLY A 147 32.38 -3.32 -49.37
CA GLY A 147 33.21 -2.56 -48.45
C GLY A 147 33.34 -1.08 -48.85
N ILE A 148 33.47 -0.80 -50.14
CA ILE A 148 33.51 0.57 -50.68
C ILE A 148 32.17 1.27 -50.47
N TYR A 149 31.07 0.59 -50.78
CA TYR A 149 29.72 1.12 -50.57
C TYR A 149 29.43 1.43 -49.09
N ILE A 150 29.80 0.54 -48.17
CA ILE A 150 29.67 0.77 -46.72
C ILE A 150 30.44 2.02 -46.29
N ALA A 151 31.67 2.21 -46.77
CA ALA A 151 32.49 3.37 -46.42
C ALA A 151 31.90 4.69 -46.94
N LEU A 152 31.33 4.68 -48.15
CA LEU A 152 30.64 5.84 -48.72
C LEU A 152 29.36 6.17 -47.94
N LEU A 153 28.53 5.16 -47.67
CA LEU A 153 27.31 5.29 -46.89
C LEU A 153 27.59 5.84 -45.49
N GLU A 154 28.62 5.31 -44.81
CA GLU A 154 29.05 5.80 -43.50
C GLU A 154 29.46 7.27 -43.56
N LYS A 155 30.27 7.67 -44.55
CA LYS A 155 30.66 9.09 -44.74
C LYS A 155 29.46 10.01 -44.96
N MET A 156 28.46 9.59 -45.74
CA MET A 156 27.27 10.39 -46.04
C MET A 156 26.38 10.55 -44.79
N MET A 157 26.07 9.44 -44.12
CA MET A 157 25.25 9.45 -42.90
C MET A 157 25.92 10.23 -41.74
N TRP A 158 27.26 10.22 -41.66
CA TRP A 158 27.98 11.00 -40.64
C TRP A 158 27.96 12.52 -40.90
N LYS A 159 27.90 12.94 -42.17
CA LYS A 159 27.90 14.37 -42.54
C LYS A 159 26.52 15.01 -42.45
N GLU A 160 25.45 14.23 -42.52
CA GLU A 160 24.10 14.76 -42.33
C GLU A 160 23.83 15.07 -40.83
N SER A 161 23.08 16.16 -40.60
CA SER A 161 22.69 16.60 -39.27
C SER A 161 21.74 15.60 -38.61
N ALA A 162 21.96 15.31 -37.33
CA ALA A 162 21.26 14.27 -36.57
C ALA A 162 19.72 14.41 -36.54
N SER A 163 19.17 15.57 -36.87
CA SER A 163 17.73 15.87 -36.91
C SER A 163 17.01 15.39 -38.17
N GLN A 164 17.71 14.87 -39.19
CA GLN A 164 17.12 14.35 -40.43
C GLN A 164 17.47 12.87 -40.71
N ALA A 165 17.93 12.13 -39.69
CA ALA A 165 18.53 10.81 -39.87
C ALA A 165 17.56 9.69 -40.28
N GLU A 166 16.26 9.95 -40.44
CA GLU A 166 15.30 8.96 -40.95
C GLU A 166 15.44 8.77 -42.46
N ASP A 167 15.76 9.84 -43.20
CA ASP A 167 15.91 9.81 -44.66
C ASP A 167 17.11 10.66 -45.10
N LEU A 168 18.06 10.00 -45.77
CA LEU A 168 19.12 10.67 -46.51
C LEU A 168 18.50 11.66 -47.51
N LYS A 169 19.13 12.82 -47.73
CA LYS A 169 18.66 13.78 -48.74
C LYS A 169 18.49 13.09 -50.10
N GLU A 170 17.49 13.49 -50.89
CA GLU A 170 17.19 12.90 -52.21
C GLU A 170 18.42 12.82 -53.13
N GLN A 171 19.33 13.79 -53.02
CA GLN A 171 20.60 13.79 -53.75
C GLN A 171 21.54 12.66 -53.30
N ASN A 172 21.64 12.41 -52.00
CA ASN A 172 22.49 11.35 -51.45
C ASN A 172 21.90 9.96 -51.68
N THR A 173 20.57 9.80 -51.62
CA THR A 173 19.90 8.55 -51.98
C THR A 173 20.11 8.21 -53.45
N THR A 174 20.01 9.20 -54.35
CA THR A 174 20.27 9.03 -55.79
C THR A 174 21.72 8.63 -56.06
N ILE A 175 22.70 9.31 -55.45
CA ILE A 175 24.12 8.95 -55.61
C ILE A 175 24.38 7.51 -55.11
N LEU A 176 23.80 7.12 -53.99
CA LEU A 176 23.96 5.77 -53.46
C LEU A 176 23.26 4.72 -54.34
N SER A 177 22.08 4.99 -54.90
CA SER A 177 21.41 4.06 -55.83
C SER A 177 22.22 3.87 -57.11
N ASP A 178 22.74 4.96 -57.68
CA ASP A 178 23.57 4.89 -58.89
C ASP A 178 24.86 4.12 -58.62
N TYR A 179 25.50 4.39 -57.48
CA TYR A 179 26.73 3.73 -57.08
C TYR A 179 26.52 2.23 -56.76
N ALA A 180 25.37 1.87 -56.20
CA ALA A 180 25.02 0.47 -55.94
C ALA A 180 24.85 -0.33 -57.25
N VAL A 181 24.20 0.26 -58.26
CA VAL A 181 24.07 -0.35 -59.59
C VAL A 181 25.44 -0.49 -60.27
N GLN A 182 26.30 0.52 -60.20
CA GLN A 182 27.66 0.47 -60.78
C GLN A 182 28.56 -0.60 -60.16
N LEU A 183 28.35 -0.88 -58.87
CA LEU A 183 29.08 -1.89 -58.11
C LEU A 183 28.44 -3.27 -58.17
N ASP A 184 27.35 -3.42 -58.92
CA ASP A 184 26.57 -4.66 -59.07
C ASP A 184 26.16 -5.26 -57.70
N LEU A 185 25.68 -4.39 -56.79
CA LEU A 185 25.27 -4.80 -55.45
C LEU A 185 23.84 -5.32 -55.46
N THR A 186 23.63 -6.46 -54.81
CA THR A 186 22.30 -7.04 -54.68
C THR A 186 21.45 -6.29 -53.64
N PRO A 187 20.10 -6.37 -53.73
CA PRO A 187 19.22 -5.79 -52.72
C PRO A 187 19.56 -6.22 -51.29
N PHE A 188 19.97 -7.49 -51.10
CA PHE A 188 20.46 -8.02 -49.83
C PHE A 188 21.70 -7.28 -49.33
N GLN A 189 22.72 -7.13 -50.18
CA GLN A 189 23.98 -6.46 -49.83
C GLN A 189 23.77 -4.98 -49.48
N ILE A 190 22.85 -4.30 -50.17
CA ILE A 190 22.46 -2.91 -49.86
C ILE A 190 21.77 -2.84 -48.49
N CYS A 191 20.81 -3.74 -48.21
CA CYS A 191 20.14 -3.80 -46.90
C CYS A 191 21.12 -4.12 -45.78
N LEU A 192 22.04 -5.06 -46.01
CA LEU A 192 23.11 -5.41 -45.08
C LEU A 192 24.02 -4.21 -44.77
N ALA A 193 24.47 -3.48 -45.81
CA ALA A 193 25.27 -2.28 -45.64
C ALA A 193 24.53 -1.20 -44.84
N ARG A 194 23.25 -0.95 -45.17
CA ARG A 194 22.39 -0.01 -44.44
C ARG A 194 22.25 -0.38 -42.98
N TRP A 195 22.02 -1.65 -42.66
CA TRP A 195 21.99 -2.12 -41.26
C TRP A 195 23.32 -1.91 -40.54
N LEU A 196 24.44 -2.32 -41.14
CA LEU A 196 25.76 -2.25 -40.52
C LEU A 196 26.20 -0.82 -40.20
N VAL A 197 25.87 0.14 -41.07
CA VAL A 197 26.17 1.55 -40.84
C VAL A 197 25.20 2.16 -39.85
N SER A 198 23.89 1.97 -40.02
CA SER A 198 22.86 2.59 -39.19
C SER A 198 22.93 2.10 -37.75
N SER A 199 23.15 0.80 -37.53
CA SER A 199 23.29 0.24 -36.18
C SER A 199 24.54 0.77 -35.45
N LYS A 200 25.63 0.99 -36.18
CA LYS A 200 26.85 1.62 -35.66
C LYS A 200 26.65 3.10 -35.34
N ILE A 201 25.90 3.85 -36.13
CA ILE A 201 25.63 5.27 -35.86
C ILE A 201 24.62 5.43 -34.73
N HIS A 202 23.61 4.55 -34.64
CA HIS A 202 22.67 4.53 -33.51
C HIS A 202 23.37 4.37 -32.15
N ALA A 203 24.52 3.69 -32.13
CA ALA A 203 25.35 3.56 -30.94
C ALA A 203 25.90 4.89 -30.40
N THR A 204 26.10 5.88 -31.28
CA THR A 204 26.81 7.14 -30.96
C THR A 204 25.95 8.38 -31.17
N ARG A 205 24.86 8.29 -31.95
CA ARG A 205 23.93 9.38 -32.28
C ARG A 205 22.48 8.87 -32.23
N SER A 206 21.53 9.78 -32.06
CA SER A 206 20.10 9.46 -31.97
C SER A 206 19.48 9.18 -33.35
N ILE A 207 19.76 8.02 -33.94
CA ILE A 207 18.93 7.48 -35.02
C ILE A 207 17.68 6.86 -34.38
N PRO A 208 16.46 7.15 -34.85
CA PRO A 208 15.24 6.53 -34.34
C PRO A 208 15.30 5.00 -34.40
N ILE A 209 14.89 4.34 -33.32
CA ILE A 209 14.91 2.87 -33.23
C ILE A 209 13.91 2.23 -34.20
N SER A 210 12.84 2.95 -34.56
CA SER A 210 11.87 2.59 -35.60
C SER A 210 12.54 2.39 -36.97
N HIS A 211 13.51 3.24 -37.32
CA HIS A 211 14.30 3.09 -38.55
C HIS A 211 15.11 1.79 -38.54
N LEU A 212 15.80 1.48 -37.44
CA LEU A 212 16.52 0.21 -37.29
C LEU A 212 15.58 -1.00 -37.40
N HIS A 213 14.40 -0.94 -36.79
CA HIS A 213 13.39 -1.98 -36.92
C HIS A 213 12.95 -2.17 -38.38
N SER A 214 12.71 -1.08 -39.13
CA SER A 214 12.36 -1.16 -40.56
C SER A 214 13.47 -1.78 -41.42
N LEU A 215 14.74 -1.50 -41.10
CA LEU A 215 15.90 -2.11 -41.77
C LEU A 215 15.98 -3.62 -41.49
N LEU A 216 15.62 -4.07 -40.27
CA LEU A 216 15.58 -5.50 -39.94
C LEU A 216 14.51 -6.26 -40.74
N VAL A 217 13.35 -5.64 -40.96
CA VAL A 217 12.28 -6.20 -41.80
C VAL A 217 12.71 -6.25 -43.27
N SER A 218 13.35 -5.18 -43.75
CA SER A 218 13.87 -5.11 -45.13
C SER A 218 14.99 -6.12 -45.38
N LEU A 219 15.86 -6.33 -44.39
CA LEU A 219 16.92 -7.34 -44.43
C LEU A 219 16.35 -8.77 -44.50
N ASP A 220 15.24 -9.04 -43.80
CA ASP A 220 14.57 -10.35 -43.83
C ASP A 220 13.96 -10.64 -45.20
N SER A 221 13.28 -9.65 -45.75
CA SER A 221 12.56 -9.77 -47.03
C SER A 221 13.50 -10.05 -48.21
N ASN A 222 14.76 -9.63 -48.09
CA ASN A 222 15.79 -9.80 -49.12
C ASN A 222 16.85 -10.84 -48.74
N PHE A 223 16.62 -11.69 -47.72
CA PHE A 223 17.66 -12.56 -47.17
C PHE A 223 18.24 -13.56 -48.18
N SER A 224 19.57 -13.59 -48.31
CA SER A 224 20.29 -14.58 -49.14
C SER A 224 21.44 -15.22 -48.36
N LYS A 225 21.36 -16.54 -48.17
CA LYS A 225 22.37 -17.32 -47.40
C LYS A 225 23.73 -17.35 -48.11
N GLU A 226 23.74 -17.48 -49.43
CA GLU A 226 24.97 -17.56 -50.24
C GLU A 226 25.79 -16.27 -50.14
N GLN A 227 25.11 -15.12 -50.16
CA GLN A 227 25.74 -13.80 -50.11
C GLN A 227 26.16 -13.38 -48.69
N LEU A 228 25.68 -14.08 -47.66
CA LEU A 228 25.98 -13.79 -46.27
C LEU A 228 27.29 -14.42 -45.79
N SER A 229 27.73 -15.54 -46.37
CA SER A 229 28.85 -16.37 -45.85
C SER A 229 30.06 -15.54 -45.38
N ASP A 230 30.57 -14.64 -46.20
CA ASP A 230 31.77 -13.84 -45.88
C ASP A 230 31.50 -12.66 -44.92
N GLN A 231 30.24 -12.26 -44.77
CA GLN A 231 29.82 -11.14 -43.92
C GLN A 231 29.11 -11.59 -42.63
N GLU A 232 28.83 -12.88 -42.47
CA GLU A 232 28.13 -13.45 -41.32
C GLU A 232 28.76 -13.04 -39.98
N PRO A 233 30.09 -13.11 -39.77
CA PRO A 233 30.69 -12.69 -38.51
C PRO A 233 30.52 -11.20 -38.23
N ARG A 234 30.50 -10.37 -39.30
CA ARG A 234 30.31 -8.92 -39.18
C ARG A 234 28.87 -8.58 -38.83
N LEU A 235 27.91 -9.29 -39.41
CA LEU A 235 26.49 -9.16 -39.08
C LEU A 235 26.20 -9.62 -37.64
N CYS A 236 26.66 -10.82 -37.25
CA CYS A 236 26.55 -11.35 -35.88
C CYS A 236 27.08 -10.34 -34.85
N LYS A 237 28.28 -9.78 -35.07
CA LYS A 237 28.86 -8.74 -34.19
C LYS A 237 28.00 -7.47 -34.10
N SER A 238 27.42 -7.02 -35.21
CA SER A 238 26.54 -5.84 -35.22
C SER A 238 25.27 -6.09 -34.40
N PHE A 239 24.62 -7.24 -34.60
CA PHE A 239 23.44 -7.65 -33.85
C PHE A 239 23.74 -7.77 -32.35
N ASP A 240 24.84 -8.42 -31.97
CA ASP A 240 25.24 -8.53 -30.57
C ASP A 240 25.55 -7.17 -29.93
N SER A 241 26.18 -6.24 -30.68
CA SER A 241 26.44 -4.89 -30.20
C SER A 241 25.15 -4.10 -29.96
N THR A 242 24.21 -4.13 -30.91
CA THR A 242 22.92 -3.46 -30.79
C THR A 242 22.05 -4.08 -29.70
N LYS A 243 22.04 -5.43 -29.58
CA LYS A 243 21.40 -6.14 -28.48
C LYS A 243 21.89 -5.65 -27.12
N LYS A 244 23.22 -5.58 -26.92
CA LYS A 244 23.82 -5.07 -25.68
C LYS A 244 23.42 -3.63 -25.37
N GLN A 245 23.37 -2.78 -26.38
CA GLN A 245 22.94 -1.38 -26.22
C GLN A 245 21.48 -1.26 -25.80
N ILE A 246 20.59 -2.01 -26.47
CA ILE A 246 19.17 -2.05 -26.11
C ILE A 246 18.99 -2.57 -24.68
N LEU A 247 19.61 -3.71 -24.34
CA LEU A 247 19.53 -4.26 -22.99
C LEU A 247 20.09 -3.30 -21.93
N ASN A 248 21.16 -2.56 -22.22
CA ASN A 248 21.66 -1.52 -21.32
C ASN A 248 20.68 -0.36 -21.13
N LYS A 249 19.95 0.06 -22.17
CA LYS A 249 18.88 1.06 -22.04
C LYS A 249 17.72 0.55 -21.17
N LEU A 250 17.42 -0.75 -21.25
CA LEU A 250 16.39 -1.38 -20.42
C LEU A 250 16.78 -1.55 -18.94
N LYS A 251 18.06 -1.42 -18.58
CA LYS A 251 18.50 -1.45 -17.16
C LYS A 251 17.95 -0.26 -16.38
N ASP A 252 17.85 0.90 -17.01
CA ASP A 252 17.31 2.11 -16.40
C ASP A 252 16.22 2.72 -17.30
N ILE A 253 15.02 2.15 -17.21
CA ILE A 253 13.90 2.54 -18.06
C ILE A 253 13.46 3.98 -17.75
N GLU A 254 13.50 4.40 -16.49
CA GLU A 254 13.03 5.74 -16.10
C GLU A 254 13.90 6.85 -16.70
N VAL A 255 15.21 6.64 -16.76
CA VAL A 255 16.14 7.61 -17.34
C VAL A 255 16.11 7.57 -18.87
N ASN A 256 16.03 6.38 -19.46
CA ASN A 256 16.09 6.23 -20.92
C ASN A 256 14.74 6.45 -21.63
N PHE A 257 13.63 6.32 -20.90
CA PHE A 257 12.26 6.45 -21.41
C PHE A 257 11.40 7.24 -20.38
N PRO A 258 11.70 8.53 -20.16
CA PRO A 258 11.07 9.31 -19.10
C PRO A 258 9.57 9.49 -19.34
N ALA A 259 8.77 9.37 -18.28
CA ALA A 259 7.31 9.50 -18.35
C ALA A 259 6.83 10.92 -18.74
N SER A 260 7.70 11.94 -18.66
CA SER A 260 7.42 13.29 -19.14
C SER A 260 7.28 13.38 -20.66
N GLU A 261 7.86 12.44 -21.40
CA GLU A 261 7.82 12.42 -22.85
C GLU A 261 6.68 11.53 -23.36
N ARG A 262 5.76 12.12 -24.13
CA ARG A 262 4.60 11.39 -24.70
C ARG A 262 5.01 10.26 -25.65
N ALA A 263 6.19 10.37 -26.27
CA ALA A 263 6.71 9.36 -27.19
C ALA A 263 7.40 8.17 -26.49
N SER A 264 7.65 8.24 -25.18
CA SER A 264 8.37 7.18 -24.45
C SER A 264 7.75 5.78 -24.58
N PRO A 265 6.42 5.59 -24.42
CA PRO A 265 5.81 4.27 -24.56
C PRO A 265 5.97 3.68 -25.98
N THR A 266 5.81 4.53 -27.01
CA THR A 266 5.96 4.09 -28.41
C THR A 266 7.42 3.75 -28.73
N VAL A 267 8.37 4.57 -28.29
CA VAL A 267 9.80 4.31 -28.52
C VAL A 267 10.27 3.07 -27.75
N LEU A 268 9.75 2.82 -26.56
CA LEU A 268 9.99 1.59 -25.80
C LEU A 268 9.44 0.36 -26.53
N GLY A 269 8.20 0.44 -27.04
CA GLY A 269 7.59 -0.63 -27.84
C GLY A 269 8.42 -0.97 -29.08
N ASP A 270 8.85 0.03 -29.84
CA ASP A 270 9.73 -0.17 -31.01
C ASP A 270 11.10 -0.74 -30.62
N THR A 271 11.62 -0.36 -29.44
CA THR A 271 12.87 -0.90 -28.90
C THR A 271 12.75 -2.39 -28.58
N ILE A 272 11.64 -2.81 -27.96
CA ILE A 272 11.38 -4.22 -27.64
C ILE A 272 11.19 -5.04 -28.93
N LYS A 273 10.43 -4.53 -29.90
CA LYS A 273 10.24 -5.17 -31.23
C LYS A 273 11.58 -5.33 -31.96
N CYS A 274 12.41 -4.30 -31.95
CA CYS A 274 13.76 -4.35 -32.52
C CYS A 274 14.62 -5.43 -31.84
N LEU A 275 14.59 -5.51 -30.50
CA LEU A 275 15.28 -6.57 -29.74
C LEU A 275 14.77 -7.96 -30.11
N GLN A 276 13.45 -8.16 -30.19
CA GLN A 276 12.84 -9.43 -30.56
C GLN A 276 13.31 -9.89 -31.95
N GLN A 277 13.31 -8.99 -32.94
CA GLN A 277 13.78 -9.28 -34.29
C GLN A 277 15.26 -9.64 -34.33
N ILE A 278 16.10 -8.94 -33.55
CA ILE A 278 17.53 -9.25 -33.44
C ILE A 278 17.74 -10.65 -32.84
N LEU A 279 17.06 -10.99 -31.76
CA LEU A 279 17.17 -12.30 -31.10
C LEU A 279 16.74 -13.44 -32.03
N LEU A 280 15.62 -13.28 -32.74
CA LEU A 280 15.12 -14.24 -33.72
C LEU A 280 16.09 -14.45 -34.89
N LYS A 281 16.78 -13.39 -35.34
CA LYS A 281 17.76 -13.51 -36.44
C LYS A 281 19.06 -14.13 -35.96
N LEU A 282 19.55 -13.74 -34.79
CA LEU A 282 20.76 -14.32 -34.19
C LEU A 282 20.61 -15.83 -33.96
N SER A 283 19.43 -16.32 -33.59
CA SER A 283 19.20 -17.76 -33.37
C SER A 283 19.17 -18.59 -34.68
N ARG A 284 18.93 -17.94 -35.83
CA ARG A 284 18.93 -18.59 -37.16
C ARG A 284 20.33 -18.67 -37.80
N LEU A 285 21.31 -17.93 -37.28
CA LEU A 285 22.66 -17.86 -37.85
C LEU A 285 23.59 -18.92 -37.22
N PRO A 286 24.21 -19.82 -38.00
CA PRO A 286 24.99 -20.94 -37.48
C PRO A 286 26.30 -20.53 -36.77
N GLY A 287 26.91 -19.39 -37.16
CA GLY A 287 28.13 -18.87 -36.53
C GLY A 287 27.91 -18.06 -35.25
N CYS A 288 26.66 -17.87 -34.83
CA CYS A 288 26.28 -17.08 -33.66
C CYS A 288 26.10 -17.99 -32.42
N LYS A 289 26.39 -17.47 -31.21
CA LYS A 289 26.17 -18.21 -29.96
C LYS A 289 24.66 -18.46 -29.74
N PRO A 290 24.26 -19.55 -29.03
CA PRO A 290 22.87 -19.73 -28.61
C PRO A 290 22.35 -18.49 -27.90
N GLN A 291 21.17 -18.04 -28.30
CA GLN A 291 20.53 -16.85 -27.75
C GLN A 291 19.47 -17.24 -26.73
N MET A 292 19.35 -16.42 -25.69
CA MET A 292 18.21 -16.50 -24.78
C MET A 292 16.98 -15.93 -25.49
N ASP A 293 15.80 -16.37 -25.08
CA ASP A 293 14.54 -15.79 -25.54
C ASP A 293 14.39 -14.34 -25.05
N LEU A 294 13.37 -13.65 -25.60
CA LEU A 294 13.11 -12.25 -25.29
C LEU A 294 12.80 -12.06 -23.80
N LYS A 295 11.90 -12.89 -23.24
CA LYS A 295 11.44 -12.79 -21.84
C LYS A 295 12.63 -12.92 -20.89
N THR A 296 13.48 -13.93 -21.08
CA THR A 296 14.64 -14.12 -20.18
C THR A 296 15.71 -13.04 -20.36
N SER A 297 15.99 -12.60 -21.59
CA SER A 297 16.96 -11.52 -21.85
C SER A 297 16.54 -10.21 -21.18
N MET A 298 15.26 -9.85 -21.29
CA MET A 298 14.70 -8.67 -20.64
C MET A 298 14.68 -8.82 -19.12
N THR A 299 14.28 -9.99 -18.61
CA THR A 299 14.25 -10.26 -17.17
C THR A 299 15.62 -10.07 -16.53
N LEU A 300 16.69 -10.61 -17.14
CA LEU A 300 18.05 -10.45 -16.63
C LEU A 300 18.52 -9.00 -16.66
N ALA A 301 18.26 -8.27 -17.75
CA ALA A 301 18.63 -6.86 -17.85
C ALA A 301 17.89 -6.00 -16.80
N LEU A 302 16.60 -6.26 -16.58
CA LEU A 302 15.79 -5.55 -15.58
C LEU A 302 16.26 -5.85 -14.15
N LYS A 303 16.60 -7.11 -13.85
CA LYS A 303 17.18 -7.51 -12.55
C LYS A 303 18.53 -6.84 -12.31
N GLU A 304 19.41 -6.85 -13.30
CA GLU A 304 20.73 -6.19 -13.21
C GLU A 304 20.57 -4.68 -13.01
N GLY A 305 19.66 -4.04 -13.74
CA GLY A 305 19.35 -2.62 -13.58
C GLY A 305 18.80 -2.27 -12.21
N ALA A 306 17.90 -3.11 -11.67
CA ALA A 306 17.40 -2.96 -10.30
C ALA A 306 18.55 -3.08 -9.27
N GLN A 307 19.46 -4.03 -9.45
CA GLN A 307 20.62 -4.22 -8.57
C GLN A 307 21.59 -3.03 -8.59
N VAL A 308 21.93 -2.51 -9.77
CA VAL A 308 22.79 -1.32 -9.90
C VAL A 308 22.15 -0.12 -9.20
N TRP A 309 20.86 0.13 -9.48
CA TRP A 309 20.12 1.22 -8.84
C TRP A 309 20.10 1.08 -7.31
N TYR A 310 19.87 -0.13 -6.79
CA TYR A 310 19.84 -0.38 -5.36
C TYR A 310 21.18 -0.07 -4.72
N ASN A 311 22.28 -0.60 -5.27
CA ASN A 311 23.63 -0.37 -4.78
C ASN A 311 24.00 1.12 -4.75
N GLU A 312 23.61 1.88 -5.78
CA GLU A 312 23.83 3.33 -5.80
C GLU A 312 23.09 4.07 -4.68
N LYS A 313 21.86 3.63 -4.36
CA LYS A 313 21.05 4.22 -3.29
C LYS A 313 21.47 3.77 -1.89
N SER A 314 21.84 2.50 -1.72
CA SER A 314 22.26 1.92 -0.44
C SER A 314 23.65 2.38 -0.01
N ASN A 315 24.50 2.87 -0.92
CA ASN A 315 25.80 3.48 -0.57
C ASN A 315 25.70 4.56 0.52
N LYS A 316 24.59 5.32 0.54
CA LYS A 316 24.34 6.33 1.59
C LYS A 316 24.11 5.71 2.97
N LEU A 317 23.49 4.52 3.03
CA LEU A 317 23.29 3.79 4.28
C LEU A 317 24.64 3.32 4.85
N SER A 318 25.52 2.82 4.00
CA SER A 318 26.85 2.32 4.38
C SER A 318 27.82 3.41 4.86
N SER A 319 27.59 4.68 4.51
CA SER A 319 28.44 5.79 4.95
C SER A 319 28.13 6.32 6.35
N GLU A 320 26.94 6.00 6.89
CA GLU A 320 26.44 6.62 8.12
C GLU A 320 26.84 5.85 9.39
N LYS A 321 27.37 6.59 10.37
CA LYS A 321 27.87 6.00 11.62
C LYS A 321 26.86 6.00 12.76
N GLY A 322 25.82 6.83 12.68
CA GLY A 322 24.82 6.95 13.74
C GLY A 322 23.58 6.07 13.51
N LYS A 323 23.09 5.47 14.59
CA LYS A 323 21.92 4.58 14.60
C LYS A 323 20.67 5.24 14.01
N LEU A 324 20.40 6.49 14.40
CA LEU A 324 19.20 7.21 13.98
C LEU A 324 19.27 7.57 12.49
N GLU A 325 20.44 7.97 12.02
CA GLU A 325 20.72 8.29 10.62
C GLU A 325 20.59 7.04 9.74
N ARG A 326 21.13 5.89 10.17
CA ARG A 326 20.97 4.61 9.47
C ARG A 326 19.50 4.23 9.33
N LEU A 327 18.72 4.28 10.41
CA LEU A 327 17.27 3.99 10.38
C LEU A 327 16.51 4.97 9.48
N TYR A 328 16.85 6.25 9.53
CA TYR A 328 16.24 7.26 8.67
C TYR A 328 16.50 6.98 7.18
N HIS A 329 17.74 6.74 6.79
CA HIS A 329 18.10 6.45 5.39
C HIS A 329 17.54 5.12 4.91
N LEU A 330 17.47 4.10 5.76
CA LEU A 330 16.83 2.83 5.44
C LEU A 330 15.32 3.01 5.20
N THR A 331 14.66 3.83 6.03
CA THR A 331 13.24 4.16 5.86
C THR A 331 13.00 4.91 4.55
N GLN A 332 13.87 5.87 4.21
CA GLN A 332 13.83 6.57 2.92
C GLN A 332 14.08 5.63 1.72
N LEU A 333 14.93 4.62 1.89
CA LEU A 333 15.19 3.62 0.87
C LEU A 333 13.95 2.75 0.62
N CYS A 334 13.27 2.32 1.69
CA CYS A 334 11.99 1.60 1.59
C CYS A 334 10.94 2.40 0.81
N GLU A 335 10.81 3.69 1.10
CA GLU A 335 9.89 4.58 0.39
C GLU A 335 10.26 4.73 -1.10
N GLN A 336 11.55 4.89 -1.42
CA GLN A 336 12.02 4.95 -2.80
C GLN A 336 11.77 3.64 -3.57
N VAL A 337 11.94 2.49 -2.92
CA VAL A 337 11.61 1.18 -3.51
C VAL A 337 10.10 1.09 -3.77
N LEU A 338 9.26 1.45 -2.79
CA LEU A 338 7.80 1.51 -2.97
C LEU A 338 7.41 2.36 -4.18
N GLN A 339 7.96 3.56 -4.30
CA GLN A 339 7.71 4.46 -5.42
C GLN A 339 8.16 3.83 -6.76
N ARG A 340 9.33 3.17 -6.79
CA ARG A 340 9.88 2.55 -8.01
C ARG A 340 9.09 1.34 -8.50
N LEU A 341 8.37 0.65 -7.62
CA LEU A 341 7.49 -0.48 -7.99
C LEU A 341 6.21 -0.03 -8.70
N HIS A 342 5.79 1.23 -8.52
CA HIS A 342 4.66 1.82 -9.23
C HIS A 342 5.05 2.21 -10.66
N CYS A 343 5.06 1.23 -11.57
CA CYS A 343 5.27 1.46 -12.99
C CYS A 343 3.92 1.61 -13.69
N GLY A 344 3.57 2.84 -14.12
CA GLY A 344 2.32 3.13 -14.84
C GLY A 344 2.33 2.64 -16.30
N LEU A 345 2.22 3.57 -17.26
CA LEU A 345 2.09 3.27 -18.70
C LEU A 345 3.24 2.44 -19.30
N LEU A 346 4.45 2.51 -18.73
CA LEU A 346 5.60 1.73 -19.22
C LEU A 346 5.48 0.23 -18.89
N HIS A 347 4.77 -0.12 -17.80
CA HIS A 347 4.53 -1.50 -17.42
C HIS A 347 3.66 -2.22 -18.47
N GLU A 348 2.59 -1.56 -18.96
CA GLU A 348 1.72 -2.13 -20.00
C GLU A 348 2.48 -2.48 -21.28
N VAL A 349 3.40 -1.61 -21.73
CA VAL A 349 4.22 -1.86 -22.92
C VAL A 349 5.16 -3.05 -22.71
N LEU A 350 5.81 -3.15 -21.55
CA LEU A 350 6.73 -4.24 -21.23
C LEU A 350 6.01 -5.58 -21.06
N SER A 351 4.79 -5.57 -20.52
CA SER A 351 3.95 -6.76 -20.38
C SER A 351 3.37 -7.22 -21.73
N SER A 352 2.88 -6.30 -22.56
CA SER A 352 2.27 -6.61 -23.86
C SER A 352 3.29 -7.02 -24.93
N GLU A 353 4.38 -6.27 -25.09
CA GLU A 353 5.37 -6.50 -26.15
C GLU A 353 6.51 -7.42 -25.70
N GLY A 354 6.90 -7.36 -24.42
CA GLY A 354 8.01 -8.13 -23.85
C GLY A 354 7.61 -9.40 -23.09
N GLY A 355 6.32 -9.52 -22.71
CA GLY A 355 5.83 -10.64 -21.90
C GLY A 355 6.42 -10.69 -20.48
N VAL A 356 6.91 -9.56 -19.96
CA VAL A 356 7.54 -9.45 -18.65
C VAL A 356 6.75 -8.54 -17.70
N ASP A 357 6.58 -8.99 -16.47
CA ASP A 357 6.05 -8.16 -15.39
C ASP A 357 7.23 -7.45 -14.68
N VAL A 358 7.43 -6.18 -15.02
CA VAL A 358 8.56 -5.40 -14.51
C VAL A 358 8.42 -5.12 -13.02
N SER A 359 7.19 -4.99 -12.51
CA SER A 359 6.93 -4.72 -11.10
C SER A 359 7.28 -5.95 -10.25
N VAL A 360 6.92 -7.16 -10.70
CA VAL A 360 7.32 -8.42 -10.06
C VAL A 360 8.82 -8.67 -10.15
N ILE A 361 9.43 -8.43 -11.32
CA ILE A 361 10.88 -8.60 -11.50
C ILE A 361 11.66 -7.66 -10.58
N ARG A 362 11.24 -6.40 -10.46
CA ARG A 362 11.85 -5.43 -9.54
C ARG A 362 11.59 -5.76 -8.09
N PHE A 363 10.37 -6.17 -7.75
CA PHE A 363 10.01 -6.53 -6.38
C PHE A 363 10.87 -7.69 -5.88
N THR A 364 11.04 -8.74 -6.68
CA THR A 364 11.92 -9.86 -6.33
C THR A 364 13.38 -9.45 -6.24
N ALA A 365 13.91 -8.71 -7.23
CA ALA A 365 15.31 -8.30 -7.23
C ALA A 365 15.67 -7.32 -6.10
N LEU A 366 14.84 -6.29 -5.88
CA LEU A 366 15.06 -5.29 -4.84
C LEU A 366 14.71 -5.82 -3.45
N GLY A 367 13.69 -6.67 -3.36
CA GLY A 367 13.17 -7.20 -2.11
C GLY A 367 14.22 -8.00 -1.34
N ASP A 368 14.95 -8.89 -2.01
CA ASP A 368 15.98 -9.71 -1.35
C ASP A 368 17.11 -8.86 -0.74
N MET A 369 17.58 -7.85 -1.47
CA MET A 369 18.64 -6.94 -0.98
C MET A 369 18.12 -6.03 0.15
N LEU A 370 16.90 -5.52 0.01
CA LEU A 370 16.29 -4.66 1.03
C LEU A 370 15.98 -5.42 2.31
N ALA A 371 15.48 -6.66 2.21
CA ALA A 371 15.27 -7.53 3.36
C ALA A 371 16.57 -7.77 4.12
N ALA A 372 17.67 -8.08 3.40
CA ALA A 372 18.98 -8.27 4.01
C ALA A 372 19.47 -7.01 4.75
N ASP A 373 19.35 -5.83 4.14
CA ASP A 373 19.75 -4.57 4.78
C ASP A 373 18.87 -4.22 5.98
N ILE A 374 17.55 -4.46 5.92
CA ILE A 374 16.65 -4.24 7.06
C ILE A 374 17.04 -5.13 8.23
N MET A 375 17.21 -6.44 8.00
CA MET A 375 17.62 -7.38 9.04
C MET A 375 18.97 -6.97 9.66
N PHE A 376 19.96 -6.64 8.82
CA PHE A 376 21.27 -6.23 9.27
C PHE A 376 21.22 -4.97 10.15
N VAL A 377 20.52 -3.93 9.69
CA VAL A 377 20.41 -2.65 10.44
C VAL A 377 19.65 -2.84 11.75
N LEU A 378 18.60 -3.67 11.79
CA LEU A 378 17.86 -3.96 13.02
C LEU A 378 18.71 -4.75 14.03
N GLU A 379 19.47 -5.75 13.59
CA GLU A 379 20.39 -6.50 14.44
C GLU A 379 21.55 -5.64 14.97
N GLU A 380 22.12 -4.77 14.13
CA GLU A 380 23.18 -3.84 14.53
C GLU A 380 22.63 -2.80 15.52
N SER A 381 21.43 -2.28 15.25
CA SER A 381 20.70 -1.36 16.12
C SER A 381 20.48 -1.95 17.52
N ALA A 382 20.13 -3.23 17.62
CA ALA A 382 19.93 -3.91 18.90
C ALA A 382 21.22 -4.03 19.72
N LYS A 383 22.39 -4.13 19.08
CA LYS A 383 23.71 -4.21 19.75
C LYS A 383 24.15 -2.84 20.29
N GLU A 384 23.74 -1.76 19.65
CA GLU A 384 24.07 -0.40 20.05
C GLU A 384 23.12 0.14 21.13
N LYS A 385 23.59 0.22 22.37
CA LYS A 385 22.84 0.87 23.46
C LYS A 385 22.84 2.39 23.29
N MET A 386 21.67 2.98 23.07
CA MET A 386 21.51 4.44 23.00
C MET A 386 21.08 5.03 24.35
N LYS A 387 21.48 6.28 24.61
CA LYS A 387 21.11 7.01 25.85
C LYS A 387 19.62 7.42 25.83
N SER A 388 19.02 7.55 27.02
CA SER A 388 17.58 7.79 27.23
C SER A 388 16.96 8.99 26.51
N VAL A 389 17.74 10.02 26.17
CA VAL A 389 17.23 11.29 25.62
C VAL A 389 16.56 11.14 24.24
N ASN A 390 16.92 10.11 23.46
CA ASN A 390 16.42 9.93 22.09
C ASN A 390 15.50 8.70 21.91
N GLN A 391 15.09 8.03 22.99
CA GLN A 391 14.28 6.79 22.92
C GLN A 391 12.97 6.97 22.15
N GLY A 392 12.24 8.09 22.37
CA GLY A 392 11.01 8.37 21.62
C GLY A 392 11.24 8.61 20.13
N GLN A 393 12.36 9.23 19.74
CA GLN A 393 12.69 9.44 18.32
C GLN A 393 13.08 8.11 17.64
N LEU A 394 13.80 7.25 18.34
CA LEU A 394 14.12 5.90 17.87
C LEU A 394 12.85 5.06 17.65
N ALA A 395 11.93 5.05 18.63
CA ALA A 395 10.68 4.32 18.48
C ALA A 395 9.86 4.78 17.27
N LYS A 396 9.85 6.09 16.97
CA LYS A 396 9.24 6.62 15.74
C LYS A 396 9.89 6.09 14.49
N MET A 397 11.22 6.05 14.43
CA MET A 397 11.94 5.52 13.27
C MET A 397 11.68 4.01 13.09
N PHE A 398 11.69 3.22 14.17
CA PHE A 398 11.32 1.80 14.09
C PHE A 398 9.88 1.60 13.61
N THR A 399 8.94 2.39 14.15
CA THR A 399 7.52 2.34 13.74
C THR A 399 7.37 2.71 12.27
N GLN A 400 8.06 3.77 11.81
CA GLN A 400 8.01 4.20 10.42
C GLN A 400 8.59 3.13 9.48
N LEU A 401 9.73 2.55 9.84
CA LEU A 401 10.34 1.46 9.08
C LEU A 401 9.41 0.25 9.02
N PHE A 402 8.81 -0.15 10.14
CA PHE A 402 7.83 -1.25 10.20
C PHE A 402 6.66 -1.04 9.24
N VAL A 403 6.07 0.17 9.25
CA VAL A 403 4.96 0.53 8.35
C VAL A 403 5.38 0.48 6.88
N GLN A 404 6.56 1.00 6.53
CA GLN A 404 7.05 0.93 5.15
C GLN A 404 7.29 -0.52 4.69
N THR A 405 7.86 -1.37 5.55
CA THR A 405 8.04 -2.80 5.26
C THR A 405 6.71 -3.53 5.12
N GLN A 406 5.71 -3.19 5.95
CA GLN A 406 4.36 -3.73 5.83
C GLN A 406 3.70 -3.34 4.50
N HIS A 407 3.83 -2.08 4.07
CA HIS A 407 3.33 -1.63 2.77
C HIS A 407 4.02 -2.37 1.61
N LEU A 408 5.33 -2.59 1.69
CA LEU A 408 6.09 -3.37 0.70
C LEU A 408 5.58 -4.81 0.62
N ASN A 409 5.36 -5.46 1.77
CA ASN A 409 4.84 -6.81 1.81
C ASN A 409 3.43 -6.92 1.20
N LYS A 410 2.51 -6.02 1.59
CA LYS A 410 1.13 -5.99 1.03
C LYS A 410 1.14 -5.78 -0.49
N LEU A 411 1.93 -4.82 -0.98
CA LEU A 411 2.08 -4.57 -2.42
C LEU A 411 2.70 -5.79 -3.13
N GLY A 412 3.74 -6.36 -2.56
CA GLY A 412 4.42 -7.55 -3.06
C GLY A 412 3.49 -8.75 -3.21
N GLN A 413 2.72 -9.07 -2.17
CA GLN A 413 1.73 -10.14 -2.21
C GLN A 413 0.70 -9.93 -3.31
N LYS A 414 0.22 -8.68 -3.48
CA LYS A 414 -0.71 -8.33 -4.56
C LYS A 414 -0.09 -8.56 -5.95
N LEU A 415 1.13 -8.07 -6.17
CA LEU A 415 1.84 -8.22 -7.45
C LEU A 415 2.09 -9.69 -7.80
N LEU A 416 2.54 -10.49 -6.82
CA LEU A 416 2.78 -11.91 -7.00
C LEU A 416 1.47 -12.66 -7.31
N GLN A 417 0.39 -12.36 -6.60
CA GLN A 417 -0.93 -12.94 -6.88
C GLN A 417 -1.41 -12.59 -8.29
N GLU A 418 -1.36 -11.32 -8.70
CA GLU A 418 -1.79 -10.89 -10.04
C GLU A 418 -0.99 -11.59 -11.16
N SER A 419 0.32 -11.80 -10.96
CA SER A 419 1.17 -12.49 -11.94
C SER A 419 0.80 -13.96 -12.15
N VAL A 420 0.51 -14.69 -11.07
CA VAL A 420 0.09 -16.10 -11.13
C VAL A 420 -1.23 -16.23 -11.88
N HIS A 421 -2.22 -15.38 -11.56
CA HIS A 421 -3.52 -15.38 -12.25
C HIS A 421 -3.38 -15.06 -13.75
N HIS A 422 -2.40 -14.26 -14.15
CA HIS A 422 -2.17 -13.92 -15.55
C HIS A 422 -1.48 -15.06 -16.32
N GLU A 423 -0.55 -15.80 -15.71
CA GLU A 423 0.05 -17.00 -16.31
C GLU A 423 -0.99 -18.13 -16.44
N GLU A 424 -1.79 -18.38 -15.40
CA GLU A 424 -2.87 -19.39 -15.43
C GLU A 424 -3.92 -19.08 -16.51
N ARG A 425 -4.31 -17.81 -16.70
CA ARG A 425 -5.22 -17.40 -17.78
C ARG A 425 -4.64 -17.62 -19.18
N LYS A 426 -3.32 -17.49 -19.35
CA LYS A 426 -2.65 -17.73 -20.64
C LYS A 426 -2.54 -19.23 -20.93
N GLU A 427 -2.26 -20.06 -19.93
CA GLU A 427 -2.22 -21.52 -20.10
C GLU A 427 -3.61 -22.12 -20.37
N CYS A 428 -4.67 -21.55 -19.78
CA CYS A 428 -6.06 -21.97 -20.06
C CYS A 428 -6.54 -21.71 -21.51
N LEU A 429 -5.77 -20.98 -22.33
CA LEU A 429 -6.08 -20.70 -23.74
C LEU A 429 -5.49 -21.74 -24.72
N HIS A 430 -4.73 -22.75 -24.27
CA HIS A 430 -4.22 -23.84 -25.10
C HIS A 430 -4.80 -25.21 -24.67
N PRO A 431 -5.83 -25.77 -25.36
CA PRO A 431 -6.59 -26.92 -24.87
C PRO A 431 -5.89 -28.31 -24.88
N LEU A 432 -4.57 -28.42 -25.04
CA LEU A 432 -3.93 -29.72 -25.33
C LEU A 432 -2.77 -30.16 -24.42
N GLU A 433 -2.26 -29.33 -23.51
CA GLU A 433 -1.08 -29.70 -22.69
C GLU A 433 -1.39 -30.00 -21.20
N MET A 434 -2.66 -30.01 -20.81
CA MET A 434 -3.08 -30.15 -19.41
C MET A 434 -2.99 -31.59 -18.83
N ARG A 435 -2.36 -32.56 -19.51
CA ARG A 435 -2.35 -33.98 -19.08
C ARG A 435 -1.01 -34.56 -18.65
N LEU A 436 0.06 -33.76 -18.56
CA LEU A 436 1.39 -34.25 -18.14
C LEU A 436 2.08 -33.46 -17.03
N ALA A 437 1.48 -32.38 -16.49
CA ALA A 437 2.02 -31.69 -15.32
C ALA A 437 1.58 -32.41 -14.04
N SER A 438 2.54 -32.96 -13.30
CA SER A 438 2.34 -33.48 -11.94
C SER A 438 1.91 -32.37 -10.97
N PRO A 439 1.16 -32.69 -9.89
CA PRO A 439 0.63 -31.68 -8.96
C PRO A 439 1.67 -30.92 -8.13
N ASP A 440 2.94 -31.32 -8.17
CA ASP A 440 4.00 -30.82 -7.28
C ASP A 440 4.81 -29.64 -7.86
N GLY A 441 4.34 -29.00 -8.93
CA GLY A 441 5.12 -28.02 -9.72
C GLY A 441 4.74 -26.54 -9.59
N MET A 442 3.69 -26.16 -8.85
CA MET A 442 3.32 -24.75 -8.68
C MET A 442 3.88 -24.22 -7.35
N CYS A 443 5.18 -23.90 -7.35
CA CYS A 443 5.79 -23.18 -6.24
C CYS A 443 5.29 -21.73 -6.30
N ALA A 444 4.28 -21.39 -5.52
CA ALA A 444 3.95 -19.99 -5.24
C ALA A 444 5.24 -19.31 -4.77
N SER A 445 5.78 -18.36 -5.55
CA SER A 445 7.01 -17.69 -5.21
C SER A 445 6.87 -17.03 -3.85
N LYS A 446 7.69 -17.44 -2.87
CA LYS A 446 7.73 -16.83 -1.54
C LYS A 446 8.05 -15.34 -1.65
N SER A 447 7.35 -14.51 -0.88
CA SER A 447 7.63 -13.08 -0.84
C SER A 447 8.99 -12.88 -0.15
N PRO A 448 9.86 -11.97 -0.64
CA PRO A 448 11.09 -11.60 0.08
C PRO A 448 10.82 -11.05 1.49
N PHE A 449 9.60 -10.59 1.75
CA PHE A 449 9.15 -10.04 3.03
C PHE A 449 8.24 -11.00 3.81
N ASP A 450 8.23 -12.29 3.46
CA ASP A 450 7.59 -13.31 4.29
C ASP A 450 8.18 -13.26 5.71
N ASP A 451 7.30 -13.28 6.71
CA ASP A 451 7.67 -13.22 8.13
C ASP A 451 8.51 -12.00 8.56
N PHE A 452 8.44 -10.87 7.83
CA PHE A 452 9.24 -9.67 8.12
C PHE A 452 9.13 -9.16 9.57
N ARG A 453 8.03 -9.47 10.26
CA ARG A 453 7.80 -9.06 11.64
C ARG A 453 8.81 -9.67 12.61
N LEU A 454 9.36 -10.84 12.29
CA LEU A 454 10.42 -11.48 13.08
C LEU A 454 11.72 -10.66 13.03
N TRP A 455 11.95 -9.89 11.97
CA TRP A 455 13.15 -9.04 11.84
C TRP A 455 13.20 -7.92 12.89
N PHE A 456 12.04 -7.55 13.45
CA PHE A 456 11.91 -6.51 14.47
C PHE A 456 12.01 -7.05 15.90
N GLU A 457 12.06 -8.37 16.11
CA GLU A 457 12.24 -8.95 17.45
C GLU A 457 13.48 -8.41 18.20
N PRO A 458 14.66 -8.24 17.56
CA PRO A 458 15.85 -7.74 18.26
C PRO A 458 15.71 -6.33 18.84
N VAL A 459 14.86 -5.48 18.26
CA VAL A 459 14.66 -4.09 18.67
C VAL A 459 13.36 -3.89 19.43
N HIS A 460 12.60 -4.96 19.67
CA HIS A 460 11.24 -4.89 20.21
C HIS A 460 11.19 -4.25 21.60
N GLU A 461 12.10 -4.62 22.51
CA GLU A 461 12.16 -4.04 23.86
C GLU A 461 12.50 -2.55 23.82
N GLU A 462 13.50 -2.15 23.03
CA GLU A 462 13.90 -0.74 22.91
C GLU A 462 12.80 0.11 22.25
N TRP A 463 12.07 -0.48 21.30
CA TRP A 463 10.91 0.15 20.71
C TRP A 463 9.80 0.37 21.74
N LEU A 464 9.45 -0.63 22.55
CA LEU A 464 8.47 -0.51 23.64
C LEU A 464 8.86 0.53 24.69
N ASP A 465 10.14 0.57 25.09
CA ASP A 465 10.67 1.59 25.99
C ASP A 465 10.47 2.99 25.41
N GLY A 466 10.69 3.14 24.09
CA GLY A 466 10.47 4.41 23.39
C GLY A 466 8.99 4.77 23.26
N ILE A 467 8.09 3.81 23.06
CA ILE A 467 6.63 4.04 23.13
C ILE A 467 6.23 4.49 24.52
N LEU A 468 6.73 3.83 25.57
CA LEU A 468 6.44 4.20 26.95
C LEU A 468 6.90 5.63 27.23
N ALA A 469 8.13 5.98 26.84
CA ALA A 469 8.66 7.33 27.00
C ALA A 469 7.85 8.38 26.21
N GLU A 470 7.48 8.08 24.96
CA GLU A 470 6.65 8.98 24.15
C GLU A 470 5.23 9.11 24.71
N GLY A 471 4.61 8.00 25.10
CA GLY A 471 3.28 7.92 25.68
C GLY A 471 3.20 8.70 26.98
N MET A 472 4.22 8.63 27.84
CA MET A 472 4.30 9.41 29.07
C MET A 472 4.34 10.92 28.79
N ILE A 473 5.15 11.36 27.81
CA ILE A 473 5.21 12.77 27.39
C ILE A 473 3.86 13.20 26.79
N PHE A 474 3.24 12.34 25.99
CA PHE A 474 1.94 12.60 25.38
C PHE A 474 0.85 12.77 26.45
N ILE A 475 0.74 11.83 27.39
CA ILE A 475 -0.19 11.89 28.52
C ILE A 475 0.03 13.14 29.35
N GLN A 476 1.28 13.48 29.67
CA GLN A 476 1.59 14.68 30.43
C GLN A 476 1.07 15.94 29.72
N ARG A 477 1.34 16.07 28.41
CA ARG A 477 0.88 17.21 27.60
C ARG A 477 -0.64 17.24 27.45
N ALA A 478 -1.28 16.08 27.31
CA ALA A 478 -2.74 15.97 27.21
C ALA A 478 -3.42 16.45 28.50
N VAL A 479 -2.91 16.01 29.66
CA VAL A 479 -3.43 16.44 30.98
C VAL A 479 -3.12 17.90 31.27
N GLU A 480 -1.93 18.42 30.91
CA GLU A 480 -1.55 19.83 31.12
C GLU A 480 -2.41 20.81 30.30
N LYS A 481 -2.83 20.40 29.10
CA LYS A 481 -3.70 21.21 28.22
C LYS A 481 -5.17 21.11 28.59
N ASP A 482 -5.55 20.10 29.36
CA ASP A 482 -6.94 19.82 29.67
C ASP A 482 -7.51 20.84 30.65
N LYS A 483 -8.68 21.38 30.29
CA LYS A 483 -9.43 22.31 31.14
C LYS A 483 -10.39 21.60 32.09
N LEU A 484 -10.48 20.26 32.01
CA LEU A 484 -11.39 19.40 32.77
C LEU A 484 -12.86 19.80 32.57
N VAL A 485 -13.22 20.02 31.30
CA VAL A 485 -14.58 20.33 30.86
C VAL A 485 -15.05 19.20 29.93
N PRO A 486 -16.27 18.66 30.10
CA PRO A 486 -16.76 17.62 29.21
C PRO A 486 -17.04 18.16 27.81
N GLU A 487 -16.74 17.36 26.78
CA GLU A 487 -16.90 17.76 25.37
C GLU A 487 -18.36 17.81 24.92
N LEU A 488 -19.17 16.87 25.40
CA LEU A 488 -20.56 16.68 24.98
C LEU A 488 -21.45 16.48 26.21
N PRO A 489 -22.72 16.93 26.19
CA PRO A 489 -23.62 16.80 27.34
C PRO A 489 -23.86 15.35 27.82
N LYS A 490 -23.57 14.35 26.97
CA LYS A 490 -23.70 12.93 27.28
C LYS A 490 -22.42 12.28 27.82
N ASN A 491 -21.27 12.89 27.57
CA ASN A 491 -19.98 12.35 28.00
C ASN A 491 -19.50 13.15 29.19
N LEU A 492 -19.26 12.48 30.31
CA LEU A 492 -18.84 13.13 31.57
C LEU A 492 -17.32 13.37 31.62
N HIS A 493 -16.57 12.77 30.71
CA HIS A 493 -15.12 12.89 30.60
C HIS A 493 -14.70 14.07 29.72
N SER A 494 -13.47 14.56 29.88
CA SER A 494 -12.87 15.64 29.07
C SER A 494 -12.05 15.11 27.89
N THR A 495 -11.40 16.01 27.16
CA THR A 495 -10.62 15.73 25.94
C THR A 495 -9.40 14.85 26.21
N SER A 496 -8.78 14.95 27.39
CA SER A 496 -7.50 14.26 27.66
C SER A 496 -7.63 12.73 27.63
N VAL A 497 -8.69 12.16 28.20
CA VAL A 497 -8.88 10.70 28.14
C VAL A 497 -9.20 10.24 26.72
N PHE A 498 -9.94 11.05 25.96
CA PHE A 498 -10.24 10.75 24.57
C PHE A 498 -8.97 10.72 23.73
N ASP A 499 -8.11 11.74 23.85
CA ASP A 499 -6.82 11.82 23.17
C ASP A 499 -5.92 10.62 23.49
N VAL A 500 -5.86 10.19 24.76
CA VAL A 500 -5.06 9.04 25.18
C VAL A 500 -5.65 7.72 24.69
N CYS A 501 -6.97 7.54 24.71
CA CYS A 501 -7.62 6.35 24.17
C CYS A 501 -7.48 6.25 22.64
N GLN A 502 -7.53 7.39 21.94
CA GLN A 502 -7.25 7.46 20.50
C GLN A 502 -5.79 7.09 20.21
N TRP A 503 -4.84 7.61 21.00
CA TRP A 503 -3.43 7.25 20.85
C TRP A 503 -3.19 5.75 21.07
N PHE A 504 -3.79 5.14 22.11
CA PHE A 504 -3.77 3.68 22.30
C PHE A 504 -4.37 2.93 21.11
N SER A 505 -5.48 3.41 20.55
CA SER A 505 -6.13 2.79 19.39
C SER A 505 -5.26 2.85 18.13
N GLN A 506 -4.49 3.93 17.94
CA GLN A 506 -3.53 4.04 16.84
C GLN A 506 -2.38 3.06 17.00
N GLN A 507 -1.85 2.87 18.22
CA GLN A 507 -0.82 1.86 18.48
C GLN A 507 -1.36 0.43 18.26
N GLU A 508 -2.61 0.17 18.66
CA GLU A 508 -3.32 -1.09 18.38
C GLU A 508 -3.44 -1.35 16.87
N GLU A 509 -3.90 -0.36 16.10
CA GLU A 509 -4.07 -0.48 14.65
C GLU A 509 -2.73 -0.76 13.93
N LEU A 510 -1.65 -0.10 14.33
CA LEU A 510 -0.34 -0.28 13.70
C LEU A 510 0.23 -1.69 13.88
N TRP A 511 0.12 -2.26 15.08
CA TRP A 511 0.79 -3.54 15.42
C TRP A 511 -0.09 -4.77 15.27
N LEU A 512 -1.41 -4.61 15.30
CA LEU A 512 -2.36 -5.72 15.25
C LEU A 512 -3.06 -5.88 13.89
N GLN A 513 -2.80 -5.00 12.92
CA GLN A 513 -3.40 -5.07 11.59
C GLN A 513 -3.06 -6.35 10.81
N GLU A 514 -1.94 -7.03 11.10
CA GLU A 514 -1.61 -8.28 10.45
C GLU A 514 -1.09 -9.36 11.42
N GLU A 515 -1.54 -10.59 11.20
CA GLU A 515 -1.24 -11.74 12.06
C GLU A 515 0.20 -12.25 11.84
N TYR A 516 0.94 -12.52 12.92
CA TYR A 516 2.22 -13.25 12.83
C TYR A 516 1.95 -14.70 12.40
N SER A 517 2.87 -15.29 11.64
CA SER A 517 2.79 -16.69 11.20
C SER A 517 2.71 -17.65 12.39
N GLU A 518 3.52 -17.39 13.42
CA GLU A 518 3.51 -18.13 14.67
C GLU A 518 2.62 -17.46 15.73
N ALA A 519 1.69 -18.24 16.29
CA ALA A 519 0.75 -17.75 17.30
C ALA A 519 1.44 -17.33 18.61
N GLN A 520 2.57 -17.97 18.97
CA GLN A 520 3.36 -17.62 20.16
C GLN A 520 3.95 -16.20 20.05
N ASN A 521 4.51 -15.84 18.90
CA ASN A 521 5.09 -14.52 18.68
C ASN A 521 4.02 -13.42 18.69
N HIS A 522 2.85 -13.68 18.10
CA HIS A 522 1.73 -12.73 18.18
C HIS A 522 1.29 -12.49 19.64
N PHE A 523 1.22 -13.55 20.44
CA PHE A 523 0.81 -13.47 21.83
C PHE A 523 1.83 -12.70 22.71
N LYS A 524 3.12 -12.91 22.48
CA LYS A 524 4.20 -12.18 23.18
C LYS A 524 4.15 -10.67 22.92
N VAL A 525 3.87 -10.25 21.69
CA VAL A 525 3.70 -8.83 21.34
C VAL A 525 2.48 -8.23 22.04
N LEU A 526 1.36 -8.97 22.08
CA LEU A 526 0.15 -8.57 22.80
C LEU A 526 0.41 -8.39 24.31
N GLU A 527 1.13 -9.33 24.94
CA GLU A 527 1.51 -9.24 26.36
C GLU A 527 2.34 -7.98 26.63
N ASN A 528 3.39 -7.77 25.83
CA ASN A 528 4.29 -6.64 26.02
C ASN A 528 3.61 -5.28 25.78
N LEU A 529 2.77 -5.17 24.74
CA LEU A 529 1.94 -3.98 24.50
C LEU A 529 0.94 -3.74 25.64
N CYS A 530 0.33 -4.79 26.17
CA CYS A 530 -0.56 -4.68 27.32
C CYS A 530 0.17 -4.11 28.54
N CYS A 531 1.40 -4.56 28.79
CA CYS A 531 2.23 -4.04 29.88
C CYS A 531 2.44 -2.53 29.76
N VAL A 532 2.89 -2.06 28.58
CA VAL A 532 3.08 -0.63 28.30
C VAL A 532 1.78 0.16 28.45
N PHE A 533 0.66 -0.35 27.94
CA PHE A 533 -0.63 0.34 28.07
C PHE A 533 -1.10 0.41 29.53
N CYS A 534 -0.89 -0.65 30.32
CA CYS A 534 -1.19 -0.65 31.75
C CYS A 534 -0.37 0.42 32.50
N GLU A 535 0.93 0.50 32.26
CA GLU A 535 1.79 1.52 32.90
C GLU A 535 1.34 2.94 32.53
N LEU A 536 1.07 3.19 31.25
CA LEU A 536 0.58 4.49 30.77
C LEU A 536 -0.80 4.83 31.35
N ALA A 537 -1.72 3.88 31.43
CA ALA A 537 -3.05 4.09 32.01
C ALA A 537 -2.97 4.40 33.52
N GLN A 538 -2.11 3.70 34.27
CA GLN A 538 -1.87 3.97 35.69
C GLN A 538 -1.24 5.34 35.91
N ALA A 539 -0.31 5.74 35.03
CA ALA A 539 0.29 7.08 35.05
C ALA A 539 -0.75 8.17 34.76
N PHE A 540 -1.61 7.99 33.75
CA PHE A 540 -2.72 8.89 33.45
C PHE A 540 -3.66 9.04 34.65
N ALA A 541 -4.05 7.93 35.29
CA ALA A 541 -4.90 7.96 36.47
C ALA A 541 -4.21 8.66 37.66
N LYS A 542 -2.90 8.47 37.85
CA LYS A 542 -2.11 9.17 38.88
C LYS A 542 -2.13 10.68 38.67
N MET A 543 -2.03 11.14 37.43
CA MET A 543 -2.08 12.57 37.10
C MET A 543 -3.48 13.15 37.31
N CYS A 544 -4.53 12.45 36.88
CA CYS A 544 -5.93 12.84 37.11
C CYS A 544 -6.30 12.91 38.60
N LYS A 545 -5.69 12.07 39.43
CA LYS A 545 -5.91 12.10 40.89
C LYS A 545 -5.39 13.39 41.55
N ASN A 546 -4.34 14.02 41.00
CA ASN A 546 -3.68 15.18 41.61
C ASN A 546 -4.39 16.52 41.33
N VAL A 547 -5.65 16.49 40.87
CA VAL A 547 -6.45 17.70 40.65
C VAL A 547 -6.68 18.41 41.99
N PRO A 548 -6.36 19.72 42.09
CA PRO A 548 -6.50 20.44 43.34
C PRO A 548 -7.95 20.52 43.80
N LEU A 549 -8.19 20.16 45.05
CA LEU A 549 -9.49 20.28 45.72
C LEU A 549 -9.50 21.57 46.55
N GLU A 550 -10.18 22.60 46.04
CA GLU A 550 -10.50 23.80 46.82
C GLU A 550 -11.81 23.57 47.61
N SER A 551 -12.04 24.38 48.66
CA SER A 551 -13.28 24.32 49.48
C SER A 551 -14.53 24.22 48.58
N CYS A 552 -15.45 23.30 48.91
CA CYS A 552 -16.70 23.07 48.17
C CYS A 552 -17.92 23.61 48.95
N PRO A 553 -18.04 24.93 49.21
CA PRO A 553 -19.30 25.48 49.64
C PRO A 553 -20.21 25.56 48.41
N ALA A 554 -21.20 24.66 48.37
CA ALA A 554 -22.25 24.54 47.36
C ALA A 554 -21.75 24.47 45.91
N VAL A 555 -21.53 23.25 45.40
CA VAL A 555 -21.57 22.88 43.97
C VAL A 555 -20.87 23.90 43.03
N LYS A 556 -19.58 24.12 43.26
CA LYS A 556 -18.74 25.03 42.44
C LYS A 556 -18.08 24.33 41.25
N GLU A 557 -17.49 25.14 40.38
CA GLU A 557 -16.66 24.72 39.25
C GLU A 557 -15.48 23.82 39.67
N SER A 558 -14.88 24.04 40.84
CA SER A 558 -13.80 23.19 41.38
C SER A 558 -14.28 21.74 41.63
N CYS A 559 -15.49 21.57 42.22
CA CYS A 559 -16.10 20.25 42.42
C CYS A 559 -16.46 19.57 41.07
N ARG A 560 -16.83 20.34 40.02
CA ARG A 560 -17.04 19.80 38.66
C ARG A 560 -15.76 19.24 38.04
N LYS A 561 -14.65 19.96 38.14
CA LYS A 561 -13.36 19.51 37.59
C LYS A 561 -12.91 18.18 38.18
N VAL A 562 -13.17 17.96 39.47
CA VAL A 562 -12.88 16.69 40.15
C VAL A 562 -13.82 15.57 39.69
N CYS A 563 -15.10 15.85 39.45
CA CYS A 563 -16.02 14.87 38.85
C CYS A 563 -15.58 14.45 37.45
N VAL A 564 -15.13 15.41 36.63
CA VAL A 564 -14.59 15.14 35.29
C VAL A 564 -13.30 14.31 35.39
N ALA A 565 -12.42 14.60 36.33
CA ALA A 565 -11.21 13.79 36.56
C ALA A 565 -11.53 12.35 36.99
N LEU A 566 -12.56 12.14 37.82
CA LEU A 566 -13.08 10.82 38.16
C LEU A 566 -13.67 10.11 36.93
N ALA A 567 -14.43 10.83 36.10
CA ALA A 567 -14.96 10.30 34.85
C ALA A 567 -13.85 9.90 33.87
N ASN A 568 -12.78 10.69 33.75
CA ASN A 568 -11.61 10.36 32.92
C ASN A 568 -10.93 9.06 33.38
N MET A 569 -10.71 8.89 34.69
CA MET A 569 -10.12 7.66 35.22
C MET A 569 -11.01 6.44 34.97
N HIS A 570 -12.33 6.60 35.09
CA HIS A 570 -13.28 5.52 34.81
C HIS A 570 -13.37 5.17 33.33
N GLU A 571 -13.36 6.16 32.44
CA GLU A 571 -13.32 5.92 30.99
C GLU A 571 -12.02 5.19 30.60
N MET A 572 -10.87 5.61 31.15
CA MET A 572 -9.59 4.91 30.96
C MET A 572 -9.66 3.46 31.42
N ASN A 573 -10.22 3.20 32.62
CA ASN A 573 -10.42 1.84 33.10
C ASN A 573 -11.33 1.03 32.16
N THR A 574 -12.42 1.63 31.67
CA THR A 574 -13.36 0.96 30.75
C THR A 574 -12.68 0.60 29.43
N PHE A 575 -11.84 1.50 28.90
CA PHE A 575 -11.03 1.25 27.71
C PHE A 575 -10.07 0.06 27.92
N MET A 576 -9.35 0.04 29.05
CA MET A 576 -8.39 -1.02 29.38
C MET A 576 -9.08 -2.38 29.55
N MET A 577 -10.23 -2.41 30.24
CA MET A 577 -10.99 -3.65 30.42
C MET A 577 -11.65 -4.15 29.12
N GLY A 578 -11.75 -3.29 28.11
CA GLY A 578 -12.19 -3.68 26.77
C GLY A 578 -11.10 -4.36 25.92
N LEU A 579 -9.82 -4.24 26.27
CA LEU A 579 -8.68 -4.73 25.47
C LEU A 579 -8.77 -6.22 25.12
N PRO A 580 -9.07 -7.16 26.06
CA PRO A 580 -9.10 -8.59 25.73
C PRO A 580 -10.10 -8.94 24.64
N ARG A 581 -11.22 -8.20 24.57
CA ARG A 581 -12.23 -8.37 23.54
C ARG A 581 -11.77 -7.79 22.20
N ARG A 582 -11.16 -6.60 22.20
CA ARG A 582 -10.70 -5.95 20.96
C ARG A 582 -9.56 -6.73 20.29
N TRP A 583 -8.64 -7.25 21.10
CA TRP A 583 -7.45 -7.97 20.62
C TRP A 583 -7.69 -9.47 20.36
N ASN A 584 -8.94 -9.94 20.47
CA ASN A 584 -9.30 -11.36 20.35
C ASN A 584 -8.41 -12.28 21.21
N TRP A 585 -8.18 -11.91 22.47
CA TRP A 585 -7.22 -12.57 23.37
C TRP A 585 -7.39 -14.09 23.41
N ASN A 586 -8.63 -14.55 23.60
CA ASN A 586 -8.98 -15.97 23.70
C ASN A 586 -8.59 -16.77 22.45
N LYS A 587 -8.67 -16.17 21.26
CA LYS A 587 -8.28 -16.82 19.99
C LYS A 587 -6.79 -17.12 19.99
N TRP A 588 -5.97 -16.13 20.36
CA TRP A 588 -4.51 -16.22 20.28
C TRP A 588 -3.93 -17.03 21.43
N GLN A 589 -4.49 -16.89 22.62
CA GLN A 589 -4.19 -17.74 23.77
C GLN A 589 -4.38 -19.22 23.42
N ALA A 590 -5.56 -19.60 22.90
CA ALA A 590 -5.86 -20.99 22.56
C ALA A 590 -4.96 -21.54 21.44
N LYS A 591 -4.49 -20.69 20.52
CA LYS A 591 -3.53 -21.09 19.48
C LYS A 591 -2.12 -21.26 20.02
N ALA A 592 -1.66 -20.37 20.92
CA ALA A 592 -0.34 -20.47 21.54
C ALA A 592 -0.20 -21.74 22.38
N VAL A 593 -1.22 -22.10 23.17
CA VAL A 593 -1.26 -23.33 24.00
C VAL A 593 -1.11 -24.60 23.15
N LYS A 594 -1.72 -24.63 21.96
CA LYS A 594 -1.70 -25.81 21.08
C LYS A 594 -0.34 -26.06 20.42
N CYS A 595 0.55 -25.07 20.43
CA CYS A 595 1.89 -25.18 19.86
C CYS A 595 2.94 -25.69 20.87
N ASP A 596 2.59 -25.83 22.14
CA ASP A 596 3.49 -26.44 23.13
C ASP A 596 3.61 -27.96 22.92
N PRO A 597 4.80 -28.55 23.17
CA PRO A 597 5.01 -29.98 22.99
C PRO A 597 4.04 -30.82 23.84
N PRO A 598 3.62 -32.01 23.36
CA PRO A 598 2.56 -32.82 23.96
C PRO A 598 2.83 -33.34 25.39
N ASP A 599 4.00 -33.07 25.96
CA ASP A 599 4.40 -33.43 27.33
C ASP A 599 4.10 -32.33 28.38
N ALA A 600 3.54 -31.19 27.98
CA ALA A 600 3.03 -30.19 28.91
C ALA A 600 1.65 -30.60 29.47
N ASP A 601 1.58 -30.71 30.79
CA ASP A 601 0.41 -31.04 31.61
C ASP A 601 -0.86 -30.28 31.13
N LYS A 602 -1.82 -30.98 30.51
CA LYS A 602 -2.99 -30.39 29.81
C LYS A 602 -3.94 -29.58 30.70
N ASP A 603 -3.80 -29.68 32.02
CA ASP A 603 -4.63 -29.00 33.02
C ASP A 603 -4.00 -27.71 33.58
N LYS A 604 -2.79 -27.33 33.13
CA LYS A 604 -2.21 -26.03 33.47
C LYS A 604 -2.41 -25.06 32.30
N VAL A 605 -3.24 -24.04 32.53
CA VAL A 605 -3.25 -22.82 31.73
C VAL A 605 -1.79 -22.37 31.57
N PRO A 606 -1.32 -22.04 30.34
CA PRO A 606 0.07 -21.68 30.13
C PRO A 606 0.46 -20.52 31.06
N PRO A 607 1.67 -20.54 31.64
CA PRO A 607 2.12 -19.57 32.63
C PRO A 607 2.12 -18.11 32.12
N ASP A 608 2.02 -17.88 30.81
CA ASP A 608 2.00 -16.55 30.20
C ASP A 608 0.60 -15.94 30.05
N ALA A 609 -0.47 -16.74 30.06
CA ALA A 609 -1.83 -16.21 29.90
C ALA A 609 -2.46 -15.70 31.20
N ASP A 610 -2.07 -16.29 32.34
CA ASP A 610 -2.42 -15.76 33.65
C ASP A 610 -1.73 -14.42 33.92
N LYS A 611 -0.56 -14.16 33.30
CA LYS A 611 0.19 -12.91 33.49
C LYS A 611 -0.60 -11.71 32.99
N VAL A 612 -1.16 -11.75 31.79
CA VAL A 612 -1.83 -10.57 31.22
C VAL A 612 -3.19 -10.31 31.86
N THR A 613 -3.93 -11.37 32.17
CA THR A 613 -5.15 -11.26 32.97
C THR A 613 -4.84 -10.62 34.31
N LYS A 614 -3.77 -11.07 34.97
CA LYS A 614 -3.28 -10.48 36.21
C LYS A 614 -2.80 -9.03 36.04
N LEU A 615 -2.07 -8.69 34.98
CA LEU A 615 -1.63 -7.32 34.69
C LEU A 615 -2.82 -6.36 34.51
N LEU A 616 -3.86 -6.81 33.81
CA LEU A 616 -5.09 -6.05 33.65
C LEU A 616 -5.86 -5.92 34.97
N ASP A 617 -5.95 -6.99 35.75
CA ASP A 617 -6.57 -6.95 37.08
C ASP A 617 -5.80 -6.03 38.05
N ASP A 618 -4.48 -6.06 38.04
CA ASP A 618 -3.61 -5.19 38.82
C ASP A 618 -3.78 -3.73 38.38
N CYS A 619 -3.82 -3.46 37.07
CA CYS A 619 -4.11 -2.13 36.52
C CYS A 619 -5.50 -1.61 36.91
N LYS A 620 -6.51 -2.46 36.80
CA LYS A 620 -7.88 -2.17 37.24
C LYS A 620 -7.89 -1.81 38.73
N CYS A 621 -7.29 -2.63 39.59
CA CYS A 621 -7.23 -2.39 41.03
C CYS A 621 -6.55 -1.05 41.32
N ASP A 622 -5.42 -0.76 40.68
CA ASP A 622 -4.67 0.47 40.88
C ASP A 622 -5.45 1.74 40.45
N ILE A 623 -6.14 1.69 39.31
CA ILE A 623 -7.00 2.81 38.87
C ILE A 623 -8.18 2.98 39.84
N TRP A 624 -8.84 1.88 40.24
CA TRP A 624 -9.95 1.94 41.20
C TRP A 624 -9.51 2.44 42.57
N ASP A 625 -8.33 2.07 43.05
CA ASP A 625 -7.76 2.57 44.30
C ASP A 625 -7.55 4.09 44.24
N LYS A 626 -7.08 4.62 43.11
CA LYS A 626 -6.95 6.07 42.89
C LYS A 626 -8.31 6.78 42.87
N ILE A 627 -9.31 6.19 42.18
CA ILE A 627 -10.71 6.66 42.18
C ILE A 627 -11.25 6.71 43.61
N LEU A 628 -11.11 5.64 44.38
CA LEU A 628 -11.59 5.54 45.76
C LEU A 628 -10.88 6.53 46.69
N GLN A 629 -9.58 6.75 46.51
CA GLN A 629 -8.82 7.73 47.28
C GLN A 629 -9.33 9.16 47.02
N LEU A 630 -9.61 9.51 45.76
CA LEU A 630 -10.15 10.82 45.41
C LEU A 630 -11.60 11.00 45.92
N ILE A 631 -12.44 9.96 45.81
CA ILE A 631 -13.79 9.94 46.42
C ILE A 631 -13.72 10.19 47.93
N LYS A 632 -12.82 9.52 48.66
CA LYS A 632 -12.64 9.72 50.11
C LYS A 632 -12.22 11.14 50.45
N GLN A 633 -11.36 11.76 49.64
CA GLN A 633 -10.94 13.16 49.83
C GLN A 633 -12.13 14.11 49.66
N ILE A 634 -12.95 13.91 48.61
CA ILE A 634 -14.16 14.72 48.37
C ILE A 634 -15.17 14.54 49.50
N ALA A 635 -15.45 13.30 49.91
CA ALA A 635 -16.40 13.01 50.99
C ALA A 635 -15.98 13.70 52.31
N LYS A 636 -14.69 13.63 52.66
CA LYS A 636 -14.15 14.30 53.85
C LYS A 636 -14.26 15.82 53.75
N GLN A 637 -13.96 16.40 52.59
CA GLN A 637 -14.05 17.85 52.36
C GLN A 637 -15.49 18.35 52.46
N ILE A 638 -16.45 17.64 51.84
CA ILE A 638 -17.88 17.94 51.95
C ILE A 638 -18.33 17.86 53.40
N THR A 639 -17.93 16.80 54.11
CA THR A 639 -18.28 16.61 55.53
C THR A 639 -17.76 17.77 56.38
N SER A 640 -16.52 18.23 56.16
CA SER A 640 -15.98 19.38 56.88
C SER A 640 -16.67 20.70 56.53
N ASP A 641 -17.06 20.89 55.26
CA ASP A 641 -17.70 22.12 54.80
C ASP A 641 -19.15 22.25 55.30
N LEU A 642 -19.82 21.13 55.61
CA LEU A 642 -21.22 21.10 56.05
C LEU A 642 -21.46 21.60 57.48
N ASN A 643 -20.41 21.77 58.30
CA ASN A 643 -20.51 22.23 59.70
C ASN A 643 -21.69 21.61 60.48
N ILE A 644 -21.68 20.28 60.61
CA ILE A 644 -22.77 19.44 61.16
C ILE A 644 -23.11 19.76 62.64
N ASN A 645 -22.29 20.57 63.32
CA ASN A 645 -22.45 20.90 64.73
C ASN A 645 -23.75 21.68 65.01
N PRO A 646 -24.70 21.12 65.77
CA PRO A 646 -25.99 21.76 66.05
C PRO A 646 -25.94 22.85 67.13
N ALA A 647 -24.75 23.37 67.47
CA ALA A 647 -24.61 24.46 68.43
C ALA A 647 -25.28 25.75 67.90
N PRO A 648 -25.97 26.54 68.75
CA PRO A 648 -26.56 27.79 68.31
C PRO A 648 -25.45 28.74 67.89
N THR A 649 -25.35 29.04 66.60
CA THR A 649 -24.78 30.32 66.16
C THR A 649 -25.72 31.40 66.66
N ASN A 650 -25.18 32.51 67.17
CA ASN A 650 -25.89 33.64 67.78
C ASN A 650 -26.91 34.38 66.85
N THR A 651 -27.36 33.72 65.78
CA THR A 651 -28.08 34.27 64.63
C THR A 651 -29.29 33.43 64.20
N SER A 652 -29.61 32.31 64.86
CA SER A 652 -30.76 31.50 64.47
C SER A 652 -32.08 32.09 65.02
N THR A 653 -32.96 32.48 64.10
CA THR A 653 -34.36 32.76 64.38
C THR A 653 -35.03 31.49 64.95
N PRO A 654 -36.01 31.62 65.87
CA PRO A 654 -36.72 30.47 66.42
C PRO A 654 -37.62 29.88 65.32
N GLY A 655 -37.14 28.86 64.59
CA GLY A 655 -37.93 28.17 63.58
C GLY A 655 -37.16 27.37 62.51
N GLU A 656 -35.87 27.64 62.25
CA GLU A 656 -35.11 26.87 61.27
C GLU A 656 -34.51 25.61 61.88
N ASN A 657 -35.10 24.46 61.54
CA ASN A 657 -34.61 23.15 61.97
C ASN A 657 -33.28 22.85 61.27
N VAL A 658 -32.15 22.94 61.99
CA VAL A 658 -30.78 22.70 61.48
C VAL A 658 -30.68 21.38 60.68
N ALA A 659 -31.43 20.36 61.12
CA ALA A 659 -31.57 19.09 60.43
C ALA A 659 -32.11 19.21 58.99
N ASN A 660 -33.11 20.06 58.75
CA ASN A 660 -33.71 20.24 57.43
C ASN A 660 -32.76 20.99 56.49
N THR A 661 -32.07 22.02 56.98
CA THR A 661 -31.10 22.79 56.19
C THR A 661 -29.92 21.92 55.75
N LEU A 662 -29.41 21.06 56.64
CA LEU A 662 -28.35 20.11 56.32
C LEU A 662 -28.83 19.02 55.34
N ALA A 663 -30.04 18.47 55.55
CA ALA A 663 -30.65 17.49 54.65
C ALA A 663 -30.83 18.05 53.22
N MET A 664 -31.40 19.25 53.07
CA MET A 664 -31.55 19.93 51.77
C MET A 664 -30.20 20.23 51.11
N THR A 665 -29.19 20.61 51.89
CA THR A 665 -27.85 20.86 51.37
C THR A 665 -27.20 19.57 50.88
N MET A 666 -27.38 18.46 51.59
CA MET A 666 -26.91 17.15 51.17
C MET A 666 -27.62 16.65 49.91
N GLU A 667 -28.94 16.82 49.82
CA GLU A 667 -29.73 16.46 48.63
C GLU A 667 -29.23 17.19 47.38
N LYS A 668 -28.89 18.48 47.50
CA LYS A 668 -28.27 19.26 46.41
C LYS A 668 -26.91 18.68 45.99
N HIS A 669 -26.06 18.29 46.95
CA HIS A 669 -24.78 17.65 46.65
C HIS A 669 -24.98 16.30 45.95
N LEU A 670 -25.85 15.43 46.47
CA LEU A 670 -26.11 14.11 45.87
C LEU A 670 -26.70 14.22 44.47
N THR A 671 -27.64 15.14 44.24
CA THR A 671 -28.20 15.40 42.91
C THR A 671 -27.12 15.86 41.93
N PHE A 672 -26.22 16.74 42.38
CA PHE A 672 -25.09 17.17 41.59
C PHE A 672 -24.13 16.00 41.25
N PHE A 673 -23.72 15.21 42.23
CA PHE A 673 -22.82 14.08 41.99
C PHE A 673 -23.48 12.99 41.14
N HIS A 674 -24.79 12.78 41.27
CA HIS A 674 -25.53 11.87 40.40
C HIS A 674 -25.51 12.31 38.94
N GLN A 675 -25.58 13.62 38.69
CA GLN A 675 -25.53 14.18 37.33
C GLN A 675 -24.12 14.15 36.73
N TRP A 676 -23.08 14.35 37.55
CA TRP A 676 -21.71 14.56 37.08
C TRP A 676 -20.76 13.37 37.23
N LEU A 677 -21.15 12.32 37.96
CA LEU A 677 -20.36 11.10 38.09
C LEU A 677 -20.95 9.95 37.27
N PRO A 678 -20.11 9.09 36.68
CA PRO A 678 -20.56 7.81 36.13
C PRO A 678 -21.28 6.97 37.18
N LYS A 679 -22.29 6.20 36.75
CA LYS A 679 -23.17 5.42 37.64
C LYS A 679 -22.39 4.51 38.60
N GLU A 680 -21.36 3.84 38.11
CA GLU A 680 -20.53 2.93 38.91
C GLU A 680 -19.74 3.66 39.99
N ILE A 681 -19.20 4.85 39.67
CA ILE A 681 -18.50 5.70 40.64
C ILE A 681 -19.50 6.23 41.67
N PHE A 682 -20.67 6.70 41.24
CA PHE A 682 -21.71 7.21 42.13
C PHE A 682 -22.17 6.15 43.15
N GLN A 683 -22.35 4.91 42.71
CA GLN A 683 -22.68 3.78 43.60
C GLN A 683 -21.59 3.50 44.66
N LYS A 684 -20.31 3.76 44.36
CA LYS A 684 -19.20 3.66 45.32
C LYS A 684 -19.03 4.93 46.16
N PHE A 685 -19.43 6.09 45.65
CA PHE A 685 -19.40 7.36 46.35
C PHE A 685 -20.38 7.37 47.54
N LEU A 686 -21.62 6.94 47.34
CA LEU A 686 -22.66 6.94 48.37
C LEU A 686 -22.24 6.29 49.72
N PRO A 687 -21.74 5.04 49.78
CA PRO A 687 -21.34 4.42 51.05
C PRO A 687 -20.18 5.15 51.74
N ILE A 688 -19.24 5.65 50.95
CA ILE A 688 -18.05 6.34 51.49
C ILE A 688 -18.46 7.68 52.08
N MET A 689 -19.34 8.40 51.39
CA MET A 689 -19.89 9.66 51.88
C MET A 689 -20.73 9.42 53.14
N TRP A 690 -21.61 8.41 53.14
CA TRP A 690 -22.40 8.03 54.31
C TRP A 690 -21.52 7.69 55.53
N SER A 691 -20.49 6.86 55.35
CA SER A 691 -19.54 6.57 56.43
C SER A 691 -18.84 7.82 56.95
N SER A 692 -18.46 8.75 56.07
CA SER A 692 -17.79 10.00 56.46
C SER A 692 -18.69 10.87 57.34
N LEU A 693 -19.98 10.98 57.02
CA LEU A 693 -20.95 11.68 57.87
C LEU A 693 -21.13 10.99 59.22
N LEU A 694 -21.23 9.66 59.23
CA LEU A 694 -21.38 8.90 60.48
C LEU A 694 -20.18 9.07 61.40
N ASP A 695 -18.96 9.10 60.85
CA ASP A 695 -17.73 9.38 61.61
C ASP A 695 -17.78 10.76 62.27
N GLU A 696 -18.21 11.79 61.53
CA GLU A 696 -18.31 13.15 62.08
C GLU A 696 -19.41 13.24 63.16
N ILE A 697 -20.57 12.61 62.93
CA ILE A 697 -21.67 12.56 63.91
C ILE A 697 -21.24 11.82 65.19
N ASP A 698 -20.50 10.72 65.07
CA ASP A 698 -19.99 9.97 66.21
C ASP A 698 -19.00 10.80 67.04
N VAL A 699 -18.08 11.50 66.36
CA VAL A 699 -17.14 12.43 67.00
C VAL A 699 -17.89 13.59 67.70
N LEU A 700 -18.94 14.13 67.08
CA LEU A 700 -19.77 15.18 67.67
C LEU A 700 -20.59 14.67 68.87
N ALA A 701 -21.03 13.41 68.84
CA ALA A 701 -21.71 12.78 69.96
C ALA A 701 -20.76 12.58 71.16
N ASP A 702 -19.52 12.16 70.91
CA ASP A 702 -18.50 11.99 71.96
C ASP A 702 -18.04 13.31 72.58
N ARG A 703 -17.73 14.31 71.74
CA ARG A 703 -17.35 15.65 72.23
C ARG A 703 -18.51 16.37 72.92
N GLY A 704 -19.74 15.96 72.61
CA GLY A 704 -20.96 16.59 73.08
C GLY A 704 -21.52 16.03 74.39
N GLN A 705 -20.89 15.05 75.06
CA GLN A 705 -21.48 14.35 76.22
C GLN A 705 -21.99 15.27 77.36
N GLN A 706 -21.40 16.46 77.53
CA GLN A 706 -21.81 17.43 78.55
C GLN A 706 -22.78 18.51 78.05
N LYS A 707 -23.24 18.44 76.79
CA LYS A 707 -24.15 19.42 76.20
C LYS A 707 -25.61 19.13 76.58
N PRO A 708 -26.51 20.14 76.50
CA PRO A 708 -27.91 19.98 76.85
C PRO A 708 -28.64 18.95 75.98
N ARG A 709 -29.75 18.39 76.48
CA ARG A 709 -30.60 17.45 75.73
C ARG A 709 -31.05 17.98 74.37
N ASP A 710 -31.28 19.29 74.25
CA ASP A 710 -31.68 19.92 72.98
C ASP A 710 -30.61 19.77 71.89
N TYR A 711 -29.32 19.82 72.26
CA TYR A 711 -28.21 19.58 71.35
C TYR A 711 -28.22 18.13 70.82
N HIS A 712 -28.42 17.15 71.69
CA HIS A 712 -28.51 15.73 71.31
C HIS A 712 -29.79 15.42 70.53
N THR A 713 -30.87 16.14 70.81
CA THR A 713 -32.13 16.07 70.04
C THR A 713 -31.92 16.55 68.62
N GLN A 714 -31.24 17.69 68.43
CA GLN A 714 -30.90 18.19 67.10
C GLN A 714 -29.95 17.24 66.37
N LEU A 715 -28.94 16.68 67.04
CA LEU A 715 -28.03 15.70 66.44
C LEU A 715 -28.75 14.41 65.99
N TYR A 716 -29.72 13.93 66.79
CA TYR A 716 -30.57 12.80 66.42
C TYR A 716 -31.46 13.11 65.20
N LEU A 717 -32.07 14.30 65.16
CA LEU A 717 -32.87 14.75 64.02
C LEU A 717 -32.03 14.91 62.75
N VAL A 718 -30.79 15.41 62.86
CA VAL A 718 -29.83 15.49 61.74
C VAL A 718 -29.54 14.09 61.18
N LEU A 719 -29.26 13.11 62.05
CA LEU A 719 -29.02 11.73 61.61
C LEU A 719 -30.23 11.15 60.85
N ARG A 720 -31.45 11.35 61.38
CA ARG A 720 -32.69 10.91 60.73
C ARG A 720 -32.99 11.64 59.42
N GLY A 721 -32.72 12.94 59.36
CA GLY A 721 -32.86 13.74 58.14
C GLY A 721 -31.91 13.29 57.04
N LEU A 722 -30.66 13.00 57.38
CA LEU A 722 -29.67 12.48 56.44
C LEU A 722 -30.00 11.05 55.98
N GLU A 723 -30.49 10.18 56.87
CA GLU A 723 -31.00 8.85 56.52
C GLU A 723 -32.08 8.92 55.43
N ALA A 724 -33.06 9.82 55.59
CA ALA A 724 -34.12 10.00 54.59
C ALA A 724 -33.60 10.47 53.21
N VAL A 725 -32.53 11.27 53.18
CA VAL A 725 -31.91 11.77 51.94
C VAL A 725 -31.17 10.65 51.20
N PHE A 726 -30.48 9.76 51.91
CA PHE A 726 -29.74 8.66 51.29
C PHE A 726 -30.64 7.45 50.95
N CYS A 727 -31.79 7.29 51.61
CA CYS A 727 -32.78 6.23 51.36
C CYS A 727 -33.80 6.53 50.25
N HIS A 728 -33.67 7.63 49.51
CA HIS A 728 -34.70 8.06 48.56
C HIS A 728 -35.00 7.01 47.47
N ASP A 729 -36.29 6.73 47.25
CA ASP A 729 -36.83 5.64 46.41
C ASP A 729 -36.21 5.59 45.01
N GLY A 730 -35.45 4.52 44.74
CA GLY A 730 -34.99 4.12 43.41
C GLY A 730 -33.60 4.61 42.96
N ASN A 731 -33.04 5.66 43.58
CA ASN A 731 -31.72 6.24 43.22
C ASN A 731 -30.70 6.28 44.37
N GLY A 732 -31.11 5.95 45.61
CA GLY A 732 -30.26 5.89 46.81
C GLY A 732 -29.54 4.55 47.02
N GLN A 733 -28.87 4.39 48.17
CA GLN A 733 -28.32 3.10 48.58
C GLN A 733 -29.42 2.15 49.06
N SER A 734 -29.21 0.83 48.88
CA SER A 734 -30.07 -0.19 49.50
C SER A 734 -30.03 -0.05 51.02
N GLU A 735 -31.20 -0.19 51.65
CA GLU A 735 -31.40 -0.17 53.11
C GLU A 735 -30.42 -1.13 53.83
N GLU A 736 -30.11 -2.27 53.21
CA GLU A 736 -29.20 -3.29 53.72
C GLU A 736 -27.73 -2.83 53.80
N VAL A 737 -27.28 -1.96 52.88
CA VAL A 737 -25.89 -1.45 52.82
C VAL A 737 -25.71 -0.21 53.70
N MET A 738 -26.79 0.52 53.96
CA MET A 738 -26.80 1.70 54.83
C MET A 738 -26.88 1.35 56.31
N HIS A 739 -27.59 0.28 56.66
CA HIS A 739 -27.71 -0.26 58.02
C HIS A 739 -26.57 -1.23 58.40
N LEU A 740 -25.35 -0.90 57.97
CA LEU A 740 -24.13 -1.52 58.49
C LEU A 740 -24.03 -1.38 60.02
N GLU A 741 -23.18 -2.20 60.63
CA GLU A 741 -22.95 -2.23 62.09
C GLU A 741 -22.59 -0.85 62.66
N LYS A 742 -21.83 -0.05 61.91
CA LYS A 742 -21.44 1.32 62.25
C LYS A 742 -22.64 2.26 62.40
N TYR A 743 -23.62 2.22 61.49
CA TYR A 743 -24.85 3.00 61.62
C TYR A 743 -25.62 2.57 62.87
N LYS A 744 -25.75 1.26 63.12
CA LYS A 744 -26.47 0.75 64.31
C LYS A 744 -25.84 1.26 65.61
N VAL A 745 -24.52 1.31 65.69
CA VAL A 745 -23.78 1.85 66.84
C VAL A 745 -24.06 3.35 67.01
N VAL A 746 -23.88 4.15 65.96
CA VAL A 746 -24.08 5.62 66.01
C VAL A 746 -25.55 5.98 66.26
N ALA A 747 -26.50 5.27 65.64
CA ALA A 747 -27.94 5.45 65.84
C ALA A 747 -28.37 5.06 67.26
N ARG A 748 -27.83 3.96 67.82
CA ARG A 748 -28.09 3.59 69.23
C ARG A 748 -27.52 4.65 70.18
N LYS A 749 -26.28 5.09 69.95
CA LYS A 749 -25.59 6.09 70.79
C LYS A 749 -26.32 7.43 70.78
N THR A 750 -26.66 7.97 69.61
CA THR A 750 -27.41 9.22 69.47
C THR A 750 -28.83 9.12 70.04
N ARG A 751 -29.50 7.97 69.88
CA ARG A 751 -30.80 7.69 70.51
C ARG A 751 -30.72 7.71 72.04
N LEU A 752 -29.73 7.02 72.62
CA LEU A 752 -29.53 6.98 74.07
C LEU A 752 -29.25 8.39 74.65
N LEU A 753 -28.48 9.22 73.94
CA LEU A 753 -28.18 10.59 74.36
C LEU A 753 -29.38 11.55 74.23
N HIS A 754 -30.34 11.26 73.34
CA HIS A 754 -31.55 12.06 73.13
C HIS A 754 -32.72 11.69 74.09
N CYS A 755 -32.83 10.41 74.44
CA CYS A 755 -33.94 9.86 75.23
C CYS A 755 -34.10 10.56 76.59
N SER A 756 -35.35 10.70 77.05
CA SER A 756 -35.61 11.17 78.41
C SER A 756 -35.21 10.08 79.42
N SER A 757 -35.01 10.46 80.69
CA SER A 757 -34.76 9.47 81.76
C SER A 757 -35.85 8.40 81.83
N ARG A 758 -37.11 8.74 81.49
CA ARG A 758 -38.22 7.79 81.43
C ARG A 758 -38.06 6.79 80.29
N ASP A 759 -37.69 7.26 79.10
CA ASP A 759 -37.50 6.40 77.92
C ASP A 759 -36.29 5.47 78.11
N LEU A 760 -35.22 5.97 78.74
CA LEU A 760 -34.04 5.16 79.09
C LEU A 760 -34.38 4.06 80.09
N MET A 761 -35.17 4.37 81.12
CA MET A 761 -35.65 3.35 82.07
C MET A 761 -36.51 2.31 81.39
N GLN A 762 -37.39 2.72 80.47
CA GLN A 762 -38.22 1.80 79.69
C GLN A 762 -37.36 0.89 78.81
N MET A 763 -36.43 1.46 78.03
CA MET A 763 -35.51 0.68 77.19
C MET A 763 -34.66 -0.30 77.99
N TYR A 764 -34.18 0.10 79.17
CA TYR A 764 -33.42 -0.79 80.07
C TYR A 764 -34.27 -1.96 80.58
N LEU A 765 -35.53 -1.71 80.95
CA LEU A 765 -36.46 -2.74 81.41
C LEU A 765 -36.86 -3.69 80.28
N GLU A 766 -37.05 -3.18 79.06
CA GLU A 766 -37.30 -3.98 77.85
C GLU A 766 -36.09 -4.87 77.52
N GLU A 767 -34.87 -4.32 77.52
CA GLU A 767 -33.63 -5.08 77.26
C GLU A 767 -33.40 -6.15 78.34
N LYS A 768 -33.74 -5.87 79.61
CA LYS A 768 -33.72 -6.87 80.68
C LYS A 768 -34.80 -7.94 80.54
N SER A 769 -35.99 -7.59 80.03
CA SER A 769 -37.06 -8.55 79.78
C SER A 769 -36.69 -9.55 78.69
N ASP A 770 -35.99 -9.10 77.65
CA ASP A 770 -35.53 -9.97 76.56
C ASP A 770 -34.35 -10.87 76.94
N MET A 771 -33.56 -10.48 77.95
CA MET A 771 -32.50 -11.31 78.55
C MET A 771 -33.03 -12.38 79.52
N VAL A 772 -34.33 -12.42 79.82
CA VAL A 772 -34.91 -13.49 80.62
C VAL A 772 -35.01 -14.76 79.77
N ASP A 773 -34.26 -15.78 80.18
CA ASP A 773 -34.23 -17.08 79.53
C ASP A 773 -35.63 -17.72 79.53
N LYS A 774 -36.27 -17.81 78.36
CA LYS A 774 -37.61 -18.42 78.20
C LYS A 774 -37.59 -19.95 78.43
N ASN A 775 -36.42 -20.52 78.67
CA ASN A 775 -36.21 -21.91 79.09
C ASN A 775 -35.80 -22.03 80.57
N ALA A 776 -36.33 -21.18 81.45
CA ALA A 776 -36.26 -21.43 82.89
C ALA A 776 -36.93 -22.79 83.20
N GLY A 777 -36.12 -23.80 83.55
CA GLY A 777 -36.55 -25.19 83.76
C GLY A 777 -37.58 -25.40 84.88
N LEU A 778 -37.95 -24.36 85.63
CA LEU A 778 -38.90 -24.37 86.76
C LEU A 778 -40.23 -23.65 86.45
N GLY A 779 -40.43 -23.15 85.23
CA GLY A 779 -41.64 -22.45 84.79
C GLY A 779 -41.51 -20.93 84.75
N ILE A 780 -42.43 -20.28 84.04
CA ILE A 780 -42.45 -18.84 83.77
C ILE A 780 -43.61 -18.19 84.54
N LEU A 781 -43.30 -17.22 85.38
CA LEU A 781 -44.23 -16.38 86.15
C LEU A 781 -44.31 -14.99 85.51
N THR A 782 -45.45 -14.62 84.96
CA THR A 782 -45.68 -13.25 84.45
C THR A 782 -46.43 -12.45 85.49
N VAL A 783 -45.81 -11.38 86.00
CA VAL A 783 -46.39 -10.49 87.04
C VAL A 783 -46.46 -9.08 86.49
N LYS A 784 -47.63 -8.45 86.59
CA LYS A 784 -47.84 -7.04 86.32
C LYS A 784 -47.58 -6.27 87.61
N VAL A 785 -46.60 -5.37 87.56
CA VAL A 785 -46.23 -4.54 88.71
C VAL A 785 -46.77 -3.13 88.48
N SER A 786 -47.62 -2.65 89.37
CA SER A 786 -48.09 -1.27 89.40
C SER A 786 -47.59 -0.56 90.66
N PHE A 787 -46.77 0.46 90.48
CA PHE A 787 -46.32 1.33 91.56
C PHE A 787 -47.19 2.59 91.60
N SER A 788 -47.88 2.81 92.72
CA SER A 788 -48.68 4.02 92.92
C SER A 788 -47.89 5.01 93.77
N ALA A 789 -47.34 6.06 93.13
CA ALA A 789 -46.48 7.04 93.78
C ALA A 789 -47.14 7.75 94.97
N ASN A 790 -48.48 7.86 94.98
CA ASN A 790 -49.24 8.52 96.04
C ASN A 790 -49.34 7.70 97.34
N VAL A 791 -49.14 6.39 97.26
CA VAL A 791 -49.32 5.45 98.38
C VAL A 791 -48.03 4.70 98.70
N GLU A 792 -46.94 4.98 97.96
CA GLU A 792 -45.63 4.29 98.02
C GLU A 792 -45.71 2.76 98.03
N THR A 793 -46.81 2.19 97.51
CA THR A 793 -47.06 0.76 97.53
C THR A 793 -46.84 0.18 96.14
N LEU A 794 -46.06 -0.90 96.09
CA LEU A 794 -45.81 -1.70 94.91
C LEU A 794 -46.84 -2.84 94.87
N SER A 795 -47.83 -2.72 94.00
CA SER A 795 -48.84 -3.78 93.80
C SER A 795 -48.35 -4.76 92.73
N LEU A 796 -48.34 -6.04 93.06
CA LEU A 796 -47.90 -7.14 92.20
C LEU A 796 -49.12 -7.98 91.86
N GLU A 797 -49.59 -7.90 90.62
CA GLU A 797 -50.72 -8.69 90.11
C GLU A 797 -50.18 -9.82 89.24
N LEU A 798 -50.50 -11.06 89.60
CA LEU A 798 -49.99 -12.25 88.96
C LEU A 798 -50.85 -12.55 87.72
N MET A 799 -50.29 -12.35 86.52
CA MET A 799 -51.05 -12.35 85.28
C MET A 799 -51.11 -13.73 84.61
N ASN A 800 -49.99 -14.47 84.60
CA ASN A 800 -49.91 -15.77 83.94
C ASN A 800 -48.84 -16.66 84.60
N LEU A 801 -49.08 -17.97 84.60
CA LEU A 801 -48.20 -19.00 85.09
C LEU A 801 -48.13 -20.11 84.03
N SER A 802 -46.93 -20.44 83.51
CA SER A 802 -46.80 -21.46 82.46
C SER A 802 -45.57 -22.36 82.67
N LYS A 803 -45.71 -23.65 82.32
CA LYS A 803 -44.66 -24.69 82.39
C LYS A 803 -43.98 -24.89 83.76
N LEU A 804 -44.75 -24.86 84.86
CA LEU A 804 -44.19 -25.22 86.17
C LEU A 804 -43.79 -26.70 86.19
N SER A 805 -42.50 -27.01 86.38
CA SER A 805 -42.05 -28.38 86.63
C SER A 805 -42.17 -28.64 88.13
N VAL A 806 -43.16 -29.43 88.51
CA VAL A 806 -43.35 -29.84 89.91
C VAL A 806 -42.34 -30.94 90.21
N THR A 807 -41.29 -30.64 90.98
CA THR A 807 -40.48 -31.70 91.61
C THR A 807 -41.30 -32.34 92.74
N PRO A 808 -41.22 -33.68 92.95
CA PRO A 808 -42.09 -34.40 93.90
C PRO A 808 -41.98 -33.95 95.38
N GLU A 809 -41.02 -33.11 95.72
CA GLU A 809 -40.81 -32.60 97.09
C GLU A 809 -41.62 -31.32 97.39
N GLY A 810 -42.16 -30.64 96.37
CA GLY A 810 -42.90 -29.38 96.53
C GLY A 810 -44.37 -29.50 96.94
N LEU A 811 -44.96 -30.70 96.94
CA LEU A 811 -46.38 -30.93 97.27
C LEU A 811 -46.63 -31.20 98.78
N LYS A 812 -45.62 -31.06 99.64
CA LYS A 812 -45.80 -31.25 101.10
C LYS A 812 -46.20 -30.00 101.88
N HIS A 813 -46.31 -28.84 101.25
CA HIS A 813 -46.66 -27.58 101.93
C HIS A 813 -47.69 -26.70 101.21
N PHE A 814 -48.55 -27.30 100.38
CA PHE A 814 -49.77 -26.63 99.89
C PHE A 814 -51.01 -27.14 100.62
#